data_AF-A0A7L3GDJ2-F1
#
_entry.id   AF-A0A7L3GDJ2-F1
#
_cell.length_a   1.000
_cell.length_b   1.000
_cell.length_c   1.000
_cell.angle_alpha   90.00
_cell.angle_beta   90.00
_cell.angle_gamma   90.00
#
_symmetry.space_group_name_H-M   'P 1'
#
loop_
_entity.id
_entity.type
_entity.pdbx_description
1 polymer ?
#
loop_
_entity_poly.entity_id
_entity_poly.type
_entity_poly.pdbx_seq_one_letter_code
_entity_poly.pdbx_strand_id
1 'polypeptide(L)'
;LGAPQVLAWGLRGLRGGVRAPSLEVQCGGQTLRTPTIADLATNPNFPINAFLLTLHLPEDEEYVPPIRLRVLDMRVFGYRPEVGQACVRSLGQHCCQPHGEGQPPGPRTLPPGSEQGHWGHHGHRGHLSPSHPAPCQAAEEEEDEDEDDWWSKFYMAMGDKAKSRRGTNRDRLKIYGCELEAVPEFEGLQDFCQTFPLYQPGGHPVAGEDPVPVGEFKGLFRIYPLPEDPGVPPPPRYFQQLPPSQPQKCLVRVYIVRAFDLSPRDRNGLCDPYVRVSLGMEMLGQRDQYVPNTLEPVFGRLFEVTGTIPLEKDLRVSLLDYDLLPPDQEIGTTTIDLENRLLSRFRAHCGLPTLYRTAGPGCWRDQLPPSRTLEHFAHTQGLPAPEFSAEGTTVTFGDQTFLLSHFESGPPTHRYPGAPRERLALHVLHACHLVPEHLETRTLYNSTQPGLEQGKVQMWVDIFPASLGPPGPAVDITPRKPQRYELRCVVWNTRDVDLRDTNLVGQRMSDIYVAGWLDGLEEQRQKTDVHYRSLQGDGGFNWRFVFSFEYLAAEQLCVLPRKEHFWSLDETVLKVPPKLILQVWDNDKFSADDFLGVLELELTRLPRPAQHPQGCTPTPMGTPQSPWLWWGARVPSRLSLFRQRRVRGWWPCTVQEGGKQRISGKLELSLELLTAKEAEERPAGKGREDPNMYPTLPAPMRPEWSFLWLQAPLRTLRYGIWRQHRCRISLGLVLLLLLALLLTFVYAAPGYLAMKLVNPLQSLHLAGERPTG
;
A
#
# COMPACT_ATOMS: atom_id res chain seq x y z
N LEU A 1 -55.62 16.03 7.98
CA LEU A 1 -55.18 16.90 6.85
C LEU A 1 -53.67 16.77 6.70
N GLY A 2 -53.15 16.65 5.46
CA GLY A 2 -51.70 16.55 5.22
C GLY A 2 -51.24 17.61 4.22
N ALA A 3 -50.16 18.31 4.52
CA ALA A 3 -49.53 19.24 3.56
C ALA A 3 -48.20 18.66 3.07
N PRO A 4 -48.17 17.95 1.92
CA PRO A 4 -46.91 17.66 1.24
C PRO A 4 -46.17 18.95 0.87
N GLN A 5 -44.99 19.10 1.46
CA GLN A 5 -43.96 19.96 0.95
C GLN A 5 -43.14 19.18 -0.09
N VAL A 6 -43.01 19.76 -1.27
CA VAL A 6 -42.32 19.16 -2.41
C VAL A 6 -41.08 19.98 -2.73
N LEU A 7 -39.91 19.34 -2.64
CA LEU A 7 -38.68 19.84 -3.23
C LEU A 7 -38.56 19.24 -4.65
N ALA A 8 -38.77 20.08 -5.66
CA ALA A 8 -38.48 19.76 -7.05
C ALA A 8 -37.14 20.40 -7.42
N TRP A 9 -36.04 19.67 -7.22
CA TRP A 9 -34.69 20.22 -7.38
C TRP A 9 -34.30 20.37 -8.85
N GLY A 10 -34.40 19.29 -9.63
CA GLY A 10 -34.03 19.34 -11.04
C GLY A 10 -34.23 18.02 -11.80
N LEU A 11 -33.87 18.03 -13.07
CA LEU A 11 -33.93 16.87 -13.96
C LEU A 11 -32.52 16.51 -14.42
N ARG A 12 -32.18 15.23 -14.57
CA ARG A 12 -30.84 14.77 -14.98
C ARG A 12 -30.94 13.76 -16.11
N GLY A 13 -29.93 13.73 -16.98
CA GLY A 13 -29.74 12.66 -17.96
C GLY A 13 -30.89 12.44 -18.95
N LEU A 14 -31.74 13.44 -19.19
CA LEU A 14 -32.90 13.31 -20.07
C LEU A 14 -32.46 13.03 -21.51
N ARG A 15 -32.95 11.94 -22.08
CA ARG A 15 -32.70 11.52 -23.48
C ARG A 15 -33.73 12.16 -24.42
N GLY A 16 -33.36 12.37 -25.69
CA GLY A 16 -34.33 12.68 -26.76
C GLY A 16 -34.54 14.16 -27.13
N GLY A 17 -33.51 15.01 -27.04
CA GLY A 17 -33.55 16.37 -27.60
C GLY A 17 -34.58 17.30 -26.94
N VAL A 18 -34.79 17.11 -25.63
CA VAL A 18 -35.67 17.91 -24.78
C VAL A 18 -35.17 19.36 -24.72
N ARG A 19 -36.06 20.34 -24.87
CA ARG A 19 -35.68 21.76 -24.92
C ARG A 19 -36.06 22.53 -23.66
N ALA A 20 -37.33 22.47 -23.26
CA ALA A 20 -37.85 23.27 -22.16
C ALA A 20 -38.75 22.42 -21.25
N PRO A 21 -38.15 21.51 -20.46
CA PRO A 21 -38.93 20.60 -19.63
C PRO A 21 -39.51 21.29 -18.41
N SER A 22 -40.68 20.82 -17.98
CA SER A 22 -41.34 21.15 -16.72
C SER A 22 -41.78 19.86 -16.04
N LEU A 23 -41.87 19.88 -14.71
CA LEU A 23 -42.37 18.77 -13.93
C LEU A 23 -43.81 19.04 -13.50
N GLU A 24 -44.67 18.06 -13.68
CA GLU A 24 -46.03 18.01 -13.18
C GLU A 24 -46.12 16.92 -12.10
N VAL A 25 -46.45 17.32 -10.88
CA VAL A 25 -46.63 16.47 -9.72
C VAL A 25 -48.13 16.35 -9.44
N GLN A 26 -48.67 15.13 -9.55
CA GLN A 26 -50.09 14.87 -9.34
C GLN A 26 -50.30 13.95 -8.13
N CYS A 27 -51.16 14.34 -7.19
CA CYS A 27 -51.52 13.53 -6.03
C CYS A 27 -52.92 13.91 -5.53
N GLY A 28 -53.77 12.92 -5.23
CA GLY A 28 -55.08 13.15 -4.60
C GLY A 28 -56.03 14.09 -5.38
N GLY A 29 -55.94 14.12 -6.71
CA GLY A 29 -56.74 15.01 -7.57
C GLY A 29 -56.22 16.45 -7.68
N GLN A 30 -55.13 16.79 -6.98
CA GLN A 30 -54.44 18.07 -7.17
C GLN A 30 -53.20 17.90 -8.05
N THR A 31 -52.86 18.98 -8.76
CA THR A 31 -51.73 19.05 -9.68
C THR A 31 -50.89 20.27 -9.39
N LEU A 32 -49.59 20.06 -9.21
CA LEU A 32 -48.59 21.11 -9.11
C LEU A 32 -47.68 21.07 -10.34
N ARG A 33 -47.39 22.23 -10.92
CA ARG A 33 -46.47 22.33 -12.06
C ARG A 33 -45.32 23.27 -11.77
N THR A 34 -44.10 22.83 -12.05
CA THR A 34 -42.91 23.67 -11.96
C THR A 34 -42.78 24.60 -13.17
N PRO A 35 -42.05 25.72 -13.06
CA PRO A 35 -41.62 26.49 -14.23
C PRO A 35 -40.74 25.65 -15.15
N THR A 36 -40.68 26.01 -16.43
CA THR A 36 -39.80 25.36 -17.38
C THR A 36 -38.33 25.64 -17.08
N ILE A 37 -37.49 24.63 -17.20
CA ILE A 37 -36.04 24.80 -17.26
C ILE A 37 -35.72 25.42 -18.63
N ALA A 38 -35.00 26.54 -18.64
CA ALA A 38 -34.68 27.26 -19.87
C ALA A 38 -33.66 26.50 -20.73
N ASP A 39 -32.63 25.93 -20.09
CA ASP A 39 -31.59 25.16 -20.76
C ASP A 39 -30.99 24.11 -19.80
N LEU A 40 -31.27 22.83 -20.10
CA LEU A 40 -30.77 21.68 -19.34
C LEU A 40 -29.25 21.53 -19.39
N ALA A 41 -28.60 21.98 -20.47
CA ALA A 41 -27.16 21.81 -20.65
C ALA A 41 -26.35 22.82 -19.82
N THR A 42 -26.94 23.97 -19.48
CA THR A 42 -26.29 24.98 -18.65
C THR A 42 -26.73 24.93 -17.21
N ASN A 43 -28.04 24.77 -16.92
CA ASN A 43 -28.53 24.61 -15.55
C ASN A 43 -29.74 23.65 -15.52
N PRO A 44 -29.55 22.42 -15.02
CA PRO A 44 -30.61 21.41 -15.01
C PRO A 44 -31.54 21.49 -13.78
N ASN A 45 -31.45 22.56 -12.98
CA ASN A 45 -32.30 22.81 -11.82
C ASN A 45 -33.52 23.67 -12.16
N PHE A 46 -34.61 23.47 -11.42
CA PHE A 46 -35.78 24.33 -11.55
C PHE A 46 -35.50 25.71 -10.91
N PRO A 47 -35.96 26.82 -11.54
CA PRO A 47 -35.74 28.16 -11.00
C PRO A 47 -36.54 28.40 -9.70
N ILE A 48 -37.70 27.72 -9.57
CA ILE A 48 -38.47 27.62 -8.35
C ILE A 48 -38.53 26.14 -8.00
N ASN A 49 -38.00 25.77 -6.84
CA ASN A 49 -37.72 24.39 -6.46
C ASN A 49 -38.42 23.94 -5.17
N ALA A 50 -38.94 24.84 -4.34
CA ALA A 50 -39.72 24.50 -3.16
C ALA A 50 -41.20 24.84 -3.36
N PHE A 51 -42.06 23.86 -3.12
CA PHE A 51 -43.51 24.00 -3.26
C PHE A 51 -44.25 23.42 -2.05
N LEU A 52 -45.44 23.95 -1.80
CA LEU A 52 -46.37 23.42 -0.80
C LEU A 52 -47.67 23.04 -1.50
N LEU A 53 -48.05 21.77 -1.37
CA LEU A 53 -49.31 21.24 -1.86
C LEU A 53 -50.14 20.81 -0.64
N THR A 54 -51.41 21.20 -0.57
CA THR A 54 -52.28 20.86 0.56
C THR A 54 -53.25 19.78 0.12
N LEU A 55 -53.20 18.60 0.77
CA LEU A 55 -53.97 17.42 0.39
C LEU A 55 -54.84 16.90 1.53
N HIS A 56 -55.97 16.31 1.15
CA HIS A 56 -56.74 15.44 2.02
C HIS A 56 -56.31 14.00 1.74
N LEU A 57 -55.39 13.49 2.57
CA LEU A 57 -54.91 12.12 2.50
C LEU A 57 -55.70 11.25 3.49
N PRO A 58 -56.08 10.01 3.12
CA PRO A 58 -56.63 9.03 4.05
C PRO A 58 -55.67 8.73 5.21
N GLU A 59 -56.21 8.38 6.38
CA GLU A 59 -55.39 7.97 7.54
C GLU A 59 -54.73 6.61 7.34
N ASP A 60 -55.42 5.72 6.63
CA ASP A 60 -54.95 4.37 6.34
C ASP A 60 -54.07 4.36 5.07
N GLU A 61 -52.84 3.88 5.21
CA GLU A 61 -51.77 3.98 4.21
C GLU A 61 -52.12 3.24 2.91
N GLU A 62 -52.89 2.14 2.99
CA GLU A 62 -53.29 1.36 1.82
C GLU A 62 -54.15 2.16 0.83
N TYR A 63 -54.86 3.17 1.32
CA TYR A 63 -55.74 4.03 0.52
C TYR A 63 -55.07 5.33 0.08
N VAL A 64 -53.83 5.59 0.50
CA VAL A 64 -53.12 6.82 0.15
C VAL A 64 -52.76 6.81 -1.34
N PRO A 65 -53.23 7.81 -2.12
CA PRO A 65 -52.97 7.84 -3.56
C PRO A 65 -51.47 8.07 -3.83
N PRO A 66 -50.87 7.38 -4.82
CA PRO A 66 -49.46 7.57 -5.16
C PRO A 66 -49.22 8.96 -5.77
N ILE A 67 -48.01 9.48 -5.61
CA ILE A 67 -47.57 10.70 -6.29
C ILE A 67 -47.11 10.32 -7.71
N ARG A 68 -47.79 10.83 -8.73
CA ARG A 68 -47.35 10.69 -10.12
C ARG A 68 -46.51 11.89 -10.52
N LEU A 69 -45.37 11.61 -11.13
CA LEU A 69 -44.43 12.58 -11.66
C LEU A 69 -44.46 12.47 -13.18
N ARG A 70 -44.75 13.57 -13.87
CA ARG A 70 -44.76 13.64 -15.33
C ARG A 70 -43.86 14.77 -15.78
N VAL A 71 -42.92 14.47 -16.65
CA VAL A 71 -42.04 15.48 -17.25
C VAL A 71 -42.58 15.82 -18.62
N LEU A 72 -42.90 17.10 -18.81
CA LEU A 72 -43.47 17.64 -20.04
C LEU A 72 -42.47 18.58 -20.71
N ASP A 73 -42.19 18.38 -21.99
CA ASP A 73 -41.31 19.26 -22.77
C ASP A 73 -42.13 20.34 -23.48
N MET A 74 -41.89 21.62 -23.19
CA MET A 74 -42.62 22.72 -23.83
C MET A 74 -42.04 23.03 -25.21
N ARG A 75 -42.78 22.73 -26.28
CA ARG A 75 -42.37 22.99 -27.65
C ARG A 75 -43.11 24.18 -28.27
N VAL A 76 -42.64 24.57 -29.45
CA VAL A 76 -43.28 25.60 -30.29
C VAL A 76 -44.77 25.29 -30.49
N PHE A 77 -45.61 26.32 -30.58
CA PHE A 77 -47.07 26.21 -30.71
C PHE A 77 -47.80 25.56 -29.52
N GLY A 78 -47.17 25.48 -28.35
CA GLY A 78 -47.83 25.01 -27.12
C GLY A 78 -48.01 23.49 -27.01
N TYR A 79 -47.42 22.73 -27.94
CA TYR A 79 -47.35 21.27 -27.87
C TYR A 79 -46.48 20.84 -26.68
N ARG A 80 -46.97 19.90 -25.87
CA ARG A 80 -46.33 19.44 -24.63
C ARG A 80 -46.24 17.92 -24.55
N PRO A 81 -45.33 17.28 -25.31
CA PRO A 81 -45.15 15.85 -25.21
C PRO A 81 -44.62 15.48 -23.82
N GLU A 82 -45.10 14.35 -23.33
CA GLU A 82 -44.56 13.72 -22.13
C GLU A 82 -43.27 12.99 -22.49
N VAL A 83 -42.19 13.34 -21.80
CA VAL A 83 -40.84 12.80 -22.06
C VAL A 83 -40.42 11.77 -21.04
N GLY A 84 -41.06 11.73 -19.87
CA GLY A 84 -40.83 10.72 -18.86
C GLY A 84 -41.87 10.77 -17.75
N GLN A 85 -42.10 9.62 -17.11
CA GLN A 85 -42.99 9.48 -15.97
C GLN A 85 -42.36 8.63 -14.86
N ALA A 86 -42.71 8.94 -13.62
CA ALA A 86 -42.42 8.11 -12.45
C ALA A 86 -43.62 8.09 -11.50
N CYS A 87 -43.69 7.07 -10.66
CA CYS A 87 -44.77 6.91 -9.70
C CYS A 87 -44.16 6.56 -8.34
N VAL A 88 -44.30 7.47 -7.38
CA VAL A 88 -43.85 7.27 -5.99
C VAL A 88 -45.00 6.61 -5.23
N ARG A 89 -44.77 5.37 -4.83
CA ARG A 89 -45.69 4.56 -4.02
C ARG A 89 -45.24 4.58 -2.55
N SER A 90 -46.13 4.20 -1.64
CA SER A 90 -45.84 4.10 -0.19
C SER A 90 -45.41 5.43 0.43
N LEU A 91 -46.36 6.37 0.57
CA LEU A 91 -46.08 7.71 1.09
C LEU A 91 -45.80 7.75 2.60
N GLY A 92 -46.00 6.65 3.35
CA GLY A 92 -45.72 6.58 4.78
C GLY A 92 -44.28 6.95 5.13
N GLN A 93 -43.31 6.54 4.31
CA GLN A 93 -41.89 6.90 4.49
C GLN A 93 -41.58 8.40 4.32
N HIS A 94 -42.50 9.16 3.73
CA HIS A 94 -42.37 10.60 3.51
C HIS A 94 -43.13 11.42 4.56
N CYS A 95 -43.90 10.79 5.45
CA CYS A 95 -44.63 11.45 6.53
C CYS A 95 -43.70 11.84 7.67
N CYS A 96 -43.74 13.13 8.05
CA CYS A 96 -42.97 13.67 9.17
C CYS A 96 -43.74 13.46 10.48
N GLN A 97 -43.06 13.07 11.56
CA GLN A 97 -43.71 13.01 12.87
C GLN A 97 -44.00 14.43 13.42
N PRO A 98 -45.18 14.68 14.01
CA PRO A 98 -45.60 16.02 14.41
C PRO A 98 -44.68 16.68 15.44
N HIS A 99 -44.00 15.91 16.31
CA HIS A 99 -43.06 16.41 17.32
C HIS A 99 -41.87 15.43 17.42
N GLY A 100 -40.75 15.72 16.73
CA GLY A 100 -39.52 14.94 16.92
C GLY A 100 -38.41 15.16 15.89
N GLU A 101 -38.73 15.47 14.64
CA GLU A 101 -37.73 15.42 13.55
C GLU A 101 -37.28 16.78 13.00
N GLY A 102 -37.72 17.88 13.64
CA GLY A 102 -37.31 19.24 13.28
C GLY A 102 -36.09 19.76 14.04
N GLN A 103 -35.56 19.00 15.00
CA GLN A 103 -34.28 19.36 15.61
C GLN A 103 -33.18 18.89 14.64
N PRO A 104 -32.37 19.79 14.05
CA PRO A 104 -31.13 19.36 13.43
C PRO A 104 -30.38 18.50 14.46
N PRO A 105 -29.53 17.54 14.07
CA PRO A 105 -28.71 16.80 15.02
C PRO A 105 -27.84 17.80 15.79
N GLY A 106 -28.39 18.32 16.89
CA GLY A 106 -27.66 19.03 17.89
C GLY A 106 -26.69 18.02 18.49
N PRO A 107 -25.52 18.46 18.92
CA PRO A 107 -24.56 17.57 19.54
C PRO A 107 -25.27 16.79 20.66
N ARG A 108 -25.29 15.45 20.55
CA ARG A 108 -25.91 14.63 21.60
C ARG A 108 -25.07 14.74 22.85
N THR A 109 -25.75 14.92 23.99
CA THR A 109 -25.10 14.90 25.29
C THR A 109 -24.40 13.56 25.44
N LEU A 110 -23.07 13.56 25.58
CA LEU A 110 -22.35 12.38 26.04
C LEU A 110 -22.94 12.04 27.43
N PRO A 111 -23.52 10.85 27.64
CA PRO A 111 -23.84 10.43 28.99
C PRO A 111 -22.53 10.41 29.78
N PRO A 112 -22.50 10.93 31.03
CA PRO A 112 -21.35 10.72 31.89
C PRO A 112 -21.30 9.23 32.24
N GLY A 113 -20.57 8.43 31.46
CA GLY A 113 -20.14 7.09 31.87
C GLY A 113 -20.40 5.88 30.98
N SER A 114 -20.79 5.98 29.70
CA SER A 114 -20.98 4.77 28.88
C SER A 114 -20.23 4.79 27.55
N GLU A 115 -18.90 4.63 27.63
CA GLU A 115 -18.07 3.72 26.82
C GLU A 115 -16.69 3.63 27.52
N GLN A 116 -16.68 3.08 28.75
CA GLN A 116 -15.46 2.50 29.31
C GLN A 116 -15.28 1.10 28.71
N GLY A 117 -14.91 1.05 27.43
CA GLY A 117 -14.41 -0.16 26.78
C GLY A 117 -12.90 -0.27 26.95
N HIS A 118 -12.45 -0.88 28.05
CA HIS A 118 -11.09 -1.39 28.27
C HIS A 118 -9.90 -0.43 28.07
N TRP A 119 -9.80 0.59 28.93
CA TRP A 119 -8.51 1.11 29.33
C TRP A 119 -7.96 0.23 30.47
N GLY A 120 -7.20 -0.80 30.09
CA GLY A 120 -6.53 -1.67 31.05
C GLY A 120 -5.56 -0.90 31.94
N HIS A 121 -6.00 -0.59 33.15
CA HIS A 121 -5.16 -0.15 34.25
C HIS A 121 -4.19 -1.26 34.64
N HIS A 122 -2.89 -1.03 34.48
CA HIS A 122 -1.88 -1.64 35.36
C HIS A 122 -1.14 -0.52 36.11
N GLY A 123 -1.65 -0.22 37.30
CA GLY A 123 -0.95 0.62 38.26
C GLY A 123 0.18 -0.16 38.93
N HIS A 124 1.42 0.16 38.60
CA HIS A 124 2.55 -0.14 39.48
C HIS A 124 2.76 1.04 40.43
N ARG A 125 2.48 0.77 41.71
CA ARG A 125 2.70 1.65 42.86
C ARG A 125 4.21 1.87 43.04
N GLY A 126 4.71 3.02 42.60
CA GLY A 126 6.09 3.44 42.80
C GLY A 126 6.32 4.00 44.20
N HIS A 127 7.09 3.27 45.01
CA HIS A 127 7.62 3.71 46.29
C HIS A 127 8.79 4.68 46.03
N LEU A 128 8.72 5.88 46.59
CA LEU A 128 9.80 6.88 46.59
C LEU A 128 11.04 6.37 47.34
N SER A 129 12.22 6.53 46.76
CA SER A 129 13.51 6.64 47.47
C SER A 129 14.55 7.38 46.59
N PRO A 130 15.48 8.20 47.15
CA PRO A 130 16.30 9.13 46.38
C PRO A 130 17.76 8.70 46.16
N SER A 131 18.37 9.34 45.14
CA SER A 131 19.80 9.61 44.89
C SER A 131 20.77 8.48 44.54
N HIS A 132 21.37 8.54 43.33
CA HIS A 132 22.77 8.92 43.09
C HIS A 132 23.06 9.08 41.57
N PRO A 133 23.92 10.04 41.15
CA PRO A 133 24.17 10.36 39.74
C PRO A 133 25.37 9.58 39.17
N ALA A 134 25.26 9.09 37.94
CA ALA A 134 26.35 8.48 37.17
C ALA A 134 26.06 8.66 35.66
N PRO A 135 27.07 8.76 34.79
CA PRO A 135 27.26 9.94 33.94
C PRO A 135 26.59 9.85 32.58
N CYS A 136 26.30 11.03 32.05
CA CYS A 136 25.87 11.32 30.70
C CYS A 136 26.76 10.60 29.66
N GLN A 137 26.21 9.60 28.98
CA GLN A 137 26.49 9.40 27.57
C GLN A 137 25.22 9.84 26.85
N ALA A 138 25.25 11.08 26.38
CA ALA A 138 24.40 11.50 25.28
C ALA A 138 24.82 10.61 24.09
N ALA A 139 24.18 9.45 23.97
CA ALA A 139 23.96 8.90 22.66
C ALA A 139 22.99 9.89 22.02
N GLU A 140 23.50 10.66 21.07
CA GLU A 140 22.69 11.28 20.04
C GLU A 140 21.85 10.13 19.46
N GLU A 141 20.64 9.97 19.98
CA GLU A 141 19.59 9.24 19.30
C GLU A 141 19.34 10.08 18.05
N GLU A 142 19.98 9.70 16.93
CA GLU A 142 19.51 10.12 15.62
C GLU A 142 18.01 9.76 15.59
N GLU A 143 17.18 10.79 15.69
CA GLU A 143 15.74 10.70 15.55
C GLU A 143 15.48 10.20 14.13
N ASP A 144 15.38 8.87 13.95
CA ASP A 144 15.00 8.28 12.67
C ASP A 144 13.72 8.97 12.16
N GLU A 145 13.78 9.44 10.91
CA GLU A 145 12.76 10.10 10.11
C GLU A 145 11.52 9.22 9.81
N ASP A 146 11.15 8.28 10.69
CA ASP A 146 9.96 7.45 10.52
C ASP A 146 8.71 8.24 11.01
N GLU A 147 8.36 9.31 10.29
CA GLU A 147 7.07 9.98 10.47
C GLU A 147 5.94 8.96 10.25
N ASP A 148 4.95 8.89 11.15
CA ASP A 148 3.76 8.04 10.95
C ASP A 148 3.01 8.52 9.69
N ASP A 149 3.31 7.90 8.55
CA ASP A 149 2.65 8.16 7.28
C ASP A 149 1.19 7.67 7.28
N TRP A 150 0.47 7.95 6.19
CA TRP A 150 -0.92 7.53 6.04
C TRP A 150 -1.08 5.99 6.05
N TRP A 151 -0.12 5.24 5.51
CA TRP A 151 -0.15 3.77 5.50
C TRP A 151 -0.08 3.16 6.89
N SER A 152 0.69 3.76 7.82
CA SER A 152 0.70 3.34 9.23
C SER A 152 -0.70 3.44 9.84
N LYS A 153 -1.43 4.51 9.54
CA LYS A 153 -2.82 4.71 9.97
C LYS A 153 -3.76 3.68 9.34
N PHE A 154 -3.63 3.41 8.04
CA PHE A 154 -4.42 2.40 7.32
C PHE A 154 -4.24 0.99 7.91
N TYR A 155 -2.99 0.54 8.11
CA TYR A 155 -2.73 -0.79 8.65
C TYR A 155 -3.18 -0.95 10.11
N MET A 156 -3.12 0.12 10.92
CA MET A 156 -3.73 0.12 12.25
C MET A 156 -5.25 -0.09 12.18
N ALA A 157 -5.93 0.60 11.28
CA ALA A 157 -7.37 0.47 11.11
C ALA A 157 -7.79 -0.93 10.62
N MET A 158 -6.96 -1.57 9.78
CA MET A 158 -7.12 -2.97 9.37
C MET A 158 -6.77 -4.00 10.47
N GLY A 159 -6.17 -3.57 11.59
CA GLY A 159 -5.73 -4.46 12.67
C GLY A 159 -4.38 -5.13 12.46
N ASP A 160 -3.64 -4.78 11.39
CA ASP A 160 -2.31 -5.31 11.10
C ASP A 160 -1.22 -4.56 11.89
N LYS A 161 -1.03 -4.99 13.14
CA LYS A 161 -0.02 -4.41 14.06
C LYS A 161 1.43 -4.70 13.64
N ALA A 162 1.66 -5.66 12.74
CA ALA A 162 3.03 -5.97 12.29
C ALA A 162 3.54 -4.91 11.32
N LYS A 163 2.65 -4.35 10.48
CA LYS A 163 2.97 -3.29 9.51
C LYS A 163 2.83 -1.86 10.05
N SER A 164 2.20 -1.70 11.22
CA SER A 164 2.14 -0.42 11.94
C SER A 164 3.29 -0.32 12.96
N ARG A 165 4.29 0.51 12.68
CA ARG A 165 5.54 0.51 13.45
C ARG A 165 5.48 1.28 14.78
N ARG A 166 4.51 2.17 15.02
CA ARG A 166 4.43 2.92 16.29
C ARG A 166 3.15 3.74 16.50
N GLY A 167 2.10 3.49 15.71
CA GLY A 167 0.99 4.41 15.65
C GLY A 167 0.34 4.64 17.01
N THR A 168 0.28 5.91 17.42
CA THR A 168 -0.47 6.29 18.61
C THR A 168 -1.94 5.95 18.38
N ASN A 169 -2.60 5.31 19.36
CA ASN A 169 -4.02 4.88 19.29
C ASN A 169 -5.03 6.06 19.17
N ARG A 170 -4.56 7.27 18.87
CA ARG A 170 -5.33 8.52 18.88
C ARG A 170 -5.75 8.99 17.49
N ASP A 171 -5.05 8.60 16.42
CA ASP A 171 -5.39 8.98 15.05
C ASP A 171 -5.97 7.78 14.30
N ARG A 172 -7.28 7.78 14.04
CA ARG A 172 -8.03 6.61 13.56
C ARG A 172 -8.66 6.89 12.20
N LEU A 173 -8.57 5.92 11.30
CA LEU A 173 -9.28 5.91 10.01
C LEU A 173 -10.47 4.95 10.15
N LYS A 174 -11.69 5.37 9.77
CA LYS A 174 -12.86 4.47 9.77
C LYS A 174 -12.93 3.73 8.42
N ILE A 175 -12.86 2.41 8.44
CA ILE A 175 -12.96 1.60 7.21
C ILE A 175 -14.40 1.05 7.11
N TYR A 176 -15.10 1.43 6.06
CA TYR A 176 -16.41 0.88 5.71
C TYR A 176 -16.24 -0.27 4.73
N GLY A 177 -16.89 -1.40 5.02
CA GLY A 177 -16.89 -2.60 4.17
C GLY A 177 -17.86 -2.52 2.98
N CYS A 178 -18.49 -1.36 2.78
CA CYS A 178 -19.45 -1.07 1.72
C CYS A 178 -19.27 0.37 1.22
N GLU A 179 -20.05 0.73 0.20
CA GLU A 179 -20.23 2.09 -0.29
C GLU A 179 -20.69 3.01 0.85
N LEU A 180 -20.21 4.26 0.87
CA LEU A 180 -20.60 5.23 1.89
C LEU A 180 -22.11 5.49 1.89
N GLU A 181 -22.75 5.45 0.71
CA GLU A 181 -24.20 5.56 0.56
C GLU A 181 -24.94 4.37 1.18
N ALA A 182 -24.32 3.19 1.28
CA ALA A 182 -24.93 2.00 1.86
C ALA A 182 -24.81 1.95 3.40
N VAL A 183 -24.08 2.88 4.02
CA VAL A 183 -23.94 2.94 5.47
C VAL A 183 -25.26 3.44 6.09
N PRO A 184 -25.89 2.67 7.00
CA PRO A 184 -27.19 3.03 7.56
C PRO A 184 -27.21 4.39 8.31
N GLU A 185 -26.07 4.76 8.92
CA GLU A 185 -25.89 6.03 9.63
C GLU A 185 -26.11 7.27 8.74
N PHE A 186 -25.95 7.13 7.42
CA PHE A 186 -25.98 8.25 6.47
C PHE A 186 -27.20 8.27 5.54
N GLU A 187 -28.19 7.38 5.77
CA GLU A 187 -29.49 7.40 5.08
C GLU A 187 -29.38 7.49 3.53
N GLY A 188 -28.42 6.79 2.92
CA GLY A 188 -28.25 6.82 1.47
C GLY A 188 -27.58 8.09 0.92
N LEU A 189 -27.24 9.06 1.78
CA LEU A 189 -26.91 10.44 1.38
C LEU A 189 -28.01 11.08 0.52
N GLN A 190 -29.26 10.65 0.74
CA GLN A 190 -30.46 11.13 0.04
C GLN A 190 -31.34 12.00 0.94
N ASP A 191 -30.75 12.53 2.03
CA ASP A 191 -31.42 13.36 3.03
C ASP A 191 -31.86 14.73 2.48
N PHE A 192 -31.07 15.30 1.57
CA PHE A 192 -31.42 16.53 0.85
C PHE A 192 -32.26 16.24 -0.39
N CYS A 193 -31.84 15.27 -1.22
CA CYS A 193 -32.44 15.00 -2.52
C CYS A 193 -32.38 13.50 -2.87
N GLN A 194 -33.53 12.92 -3.22
CA GLN A 194 -33.67 11.56 -3.72
C GLN A 194 -33.64 11.54 -5.26
N THR A 195 -33.19 10.41 -5.81
CA THR A 195 -33.15 10.19 -7.26
C THR A 195 -34.32 9.28 -7.67
N PHE A 196 -35.23 9.81 -8.49
CA PHE A 196 -36.36 9.06 -9.04
C PHE A 196 -36.11 8.75 -10.53
N PRO A 197 -35.96 7.48 -10.93
CA PRO A 197 -35.81 7.12 -12.33
C PRO A 197 -37.10 7.43 -13.12
N LEU A 198 -36.96 8.08 -14.26
CA LEU A 198 -38.05 8.41 -15.17
C LEU A 198 -38.11 7.40 -16.31
N TYR A 199 -39.31 6.92 -16.63
CA TYR A 199 -39.53 5.92 -17.68
C TYR A 199 -40.36 6.49 -18.84
N GLN A 200 -40.21 5.90 -20.02
CA GLN A 200 -40.94 6.35 -21.21
C GLN A 200 -42.46 6.13 -21.06
N PRO A 201 -43.30 7.11 -21.42
CA PRO A 201 -44.75 6.94 -21.38
C PRO A 201 -45.22 5.89 -22.40
N GLY A 202 -46.03 4.92 -21.92
CA GLY A 202 -46.63 3.88 -22.76
C GLY A 202 -45.74 2.69 -23.12
N GLY A 203 -44.52 2.60 -22.58
CA GLY A 203 -43.67 1.41 -22.75
C GLY A 203 -44.17 0.25 -21.88
N HIS A 204 -44.68 -0.81 -22.50
CA HIS A 204 -44.80 -2.10 -21.82
C HIS A 204 -43.38 -2.69 -21.69
N PRO A 205 -42.92 -3.07 -20.48
CA PRO A 205 -41.65 -3.76 -20.36
C PRO A 205 -41.69 -5.02 -21.23
N VAL A 206 -40.67 -5.19 -22.09
CA VAL A 206 -40.51 -6.42 -22.84
C VAL A 206 -40.29 -7.54 -21.82
N ALA A 207 -41.03 -8.64 -21.93
CA ALA A 207 -40.98 -9.71 -20.94
C ALA A 207 -39.54 -10.25 -20.81
N GLY A 208 -38.92 -10.03 -19.66
CA GLY A 208 -37.55 -10.48 -19.34
C GLY A 208 -36.47 -9.40 -19.38
N GLU A 209 -36.77 -8.17 -19.78
CA GLU A 209 -35.83 -7.04 -19.72
C GLU A 209 -36.29 -5.95 -18.75
N ASP A 210 -35.38 -5.48 -17.90
CA ASP A 210 -35.65 -4.36 -17.00
C ASP A 210 -35.81 -3.05 -17.80
N PRO A 211 -36.83 -2.23 -17.50
CA PRO A 211 -37.07 -0.99 -18.23
C PRO A 211 -35.91 -0.01 -18.03
N VAL A 212 -35.32 0.48 -19.12
CA VAL A 212 -34.23 1.46 -19.07
C VAL A 212 -34.80 2.86 -18.81
N PRO A 213 -34.31 3.60 -17.80
CA PRO A 213 -34.77 4.95 -17.54
C PRO A 213 -34.34 5.93 -18.66
N VAL A 214 -35.23 6.86 -18.98
CA VAL A 214 -35.02 7.94 -19.97
C VAL A 214 -34.40 9.20 -19.36
N GLY A 215 -34.29 9.26 -18.04
CA GLY A 215 -33.65 10.30 -17.25
C GLY A 215 -33.96 10.13 -15.77
N GLU A 216 -33.61 11.11 -14.96
CA GLU A 216 -33.82 11.09 -13.51
C GLU A 216 -34.45 12.40 -13.05
N PHE A 217 -35.35 12.32 -12.09
CA PHE A 217 -35.84 13.47 -11.33
C PHE A 217 -35.17 13.50 -9.97
N LYS A 218 -34.57 14.64 -9.65
CA LYS A 218 -33.97 14.94 -8.34
C LYS A 218 -34.99 15.74 -7.52
N GLY A 219 -35.46 15.17 -6.41
CA GLY A 219 -36.38 15.86 -5.51
C GLY A 219 -36.57 15.16 -4.17
N LEU A 220 -37.39 15.75 -3.30
CA LEU A 220 -37.75 15.17 -2.01
C LEU A 220 -39.19 15.52 -1.63
N PHE A 221 -39.91 14.56 -1.05
CA PHE A 221 -41.26 14.74 -0.55
C PHE A 221 -41.28 14.62 0.97
N ARG A 222 -41.86 15.62 1.64
CA ARG A 222 -42.07 15.64 3.10
C ARG A 222 -43.53 15.99 3.38
N ILE A 223 -44.27 15.09 4.02
CA ILE A 223 -45.71 15.25 4.28
C ILE A 223 -45.89 15.57 5.77
N TYR A 224 -46.39 16.76 6.06
CA TYR A 224 -46.67 17.15 7.45
C TYR A 224 -48.16 16.96 7.77
N PRO A 225 -48.48 16.41 8.95
CA PRO A 225 -49.83 16.53 9.48
C PRO A 225 -50.10 18.02 9.76
N LEU A 226 -51.17 18.54 9.17
CA LEU A 226 -51.67 19.87 9.51
C LEU A 226 -52.54 19.76 10.77
N PRO A 227 -52.35 20.63 11.78
CA PRO A 227 -53.25 20.71 12.92
C PRO A 227 -54.69 20.96 12.46
N GLU A 228 -55.66 20.31 13.09
CA GLU A 228 -57.09 20.55 12.83
C GLU A 228 -57.55 21.91 13.38
N ASP A 229 -56.89 22.40 14.43
CA ASP A 229 -57.13 23.71 15.02
C ASP A 229 -56.28 24.80 14.32
N PRO A 230 -56.90 25.80 13.65
CA PRO A 230 -56.18 26.90 12.99
C PRO A 230 -55.43 27.82 13.97
N GLY A 231 -55.65 27.71 15.28
CA GLY A 231 -54.88 28.43 16.30
C GLY A 231 -53.51 27.82 16.62
N VAL A 232 -53.25 26.57 16.22
CA VAL A 232 -51.96 25.90 16.42
C VAL A 232 -51.03 26.23 15.24
N PRO A 233 -49.82 26.78 15.49
CA PRO A 233 -48.90 27.09 14.41
C PRO A 233 -48.52 25.82 13.65
N PRO A 234 -48.45 25.86 12.31
CA PRO A 234 -48.03 24.70 11.52
C PRO A 234 -46.59 24.30 11.88
N PRO A 235 -46.24 23.01 11.75
CA PRO A 235 -44.88 22.54 12.05
C PRO A 235 -43.84 23.30 11.21
N PRO A 236 -42.61 23.52 11.76
CA PRO A 236 -41.56 24.20 11.04
C PRO A 236 -41.25 23.46 9.74
N ARG A 237 -41.21 24.22 8.64
CA ARG A 237 -40.97 23.66 7.31
C ARG A 237 -39.51 23.25 7.16
N TYR A 238 -39.25 22.13 6.50
CA TYR A 238 -37.91 21.60 6.31
C TYR A 238 -37.09 22.41 5.29
N PHE A 239 -37.69 22.86 4.18
CA PHE A 239 -36.99 23.64 3.15
C PHE A 239 -37.07 25.17 3.38
N GLN A 240 -36.53 25.68 4.49
CA GLN A 240 -36.50 27.14 4.75
C GLN A 240 -35.27 27.85 4.17
N GLN A 241 -34.11 27.18 4.21
CA GLN A 241 -32.86 27.69 3.64
C GLN A 241 -32.31 26.63 2.70
N LEU A 242 -32.46 26.85 1.40
CA LEU A 242 -31.91 25.96 0.38
C LEU A 242 -30.51 26.41 -0.04
N PRO A 243 -29.62 25.46 -0.36
CA PRO A 243 -28.34 25.80 -0.97
C PRO A 243 -28.56 26.48 -2.33
N PRO A 244 -27.55 27.21 -2.85
CA PRO A 244 -27.63 27.82 -4.17
C PRO A 244 -27.96 26.77 -5.23
N SER A 245 -28.98 27.03 -6.05
CA SER A 245 -29.41 26.13 -7.14
C SER A 245 -28.58 26.27 -8.41
N GLN A 246 -27.57 27.14 -8.42
CA GLN A 246 -26.71 27.32 -9.59
C GLN A 246 -25.64 26.22 -9.66
N PRO A 247 -25.33 25.71 -10.86
CA PRO A 247 -24.23 24.78 -11.06
C PRO A 247 -22.91 25.37 -10.55
N GLN A 248 -22.12 24.55 -9.89
CA GLN A 248 -20.86 24.95 -9.29
C GLN A 248 -19.72 24.05 -9.76
N LYS A 249 -18.62 24.71 -10.13
CA LYS A 249 -17.37 24.03 -10.47
C LYS A 249 -16.74 23.47 -9.21
N CYS A 250 -16.37 22.20 -9.22
CA CYS A 250 -15.78 21.49 -8.09
C CYS A 250 -14.50 20.78 -8.53
N LEU A 251 -13.46 20.86 -7.69
CA LEU A 251 -12.31 19.97 -7.79
C LEU A 251 -12.64 18.68 -7.02
N VAL A 252 -12.43 17.54 -7.65
CA VAL A 252 -12.71 16.23 -7.07
C VAL A 252 -11.39 15.46 -6.96
N ARG A 253 -11.03 15.07 -5.75
CA ARG A 253 -9.87 14.21 -5.46
C ARG A 253 -10.34 12.80 -5.23
N VAL A 254 -9.90 11.88 -6.07
CA VAL A 254 -10.26 10.46 -6.02
C VAL A 254 -9.03 9.67 -5.58
N TYR A 255 -9.09 9.10 -4.38
CA TYR A 255 -8.00 8.35 -3.77
C TYR A 255 -8.27 6.86 -3.91
N ILE A 256 -7.45 6.16 -4.68
CA ILE A 256 -7.59 4.72 -4.94
C ILE A 256 -6.45 3.98 -4.24
N VAL A 257 -6.78 3.22 -3.20
CA VAL A 257 -5.80 2.59 -2.31
C VAL A 257 -5.39 1.23 -2.84
N ARG A 258 -6.36 0.31 -2.94
CA ARG A 258 -6.16 -1.06 -3.39
C ARG A 258 -7.46 -1.65 -3.94
N ALA A 259 -7.37 -2.74 -4.67
CA ALA A 259 -8.49 -3.62 -4.95
C ALA A 259 -8.20 -5.04 -4.45
N PHE A 260 -9.23 -5.85 -4.30
CA PHE A 260 -9.12 -7.24 -3.88
C PHE A 260 -10.33 -8.05 -4.37
N ASP A 261 -10.20 -9.38 -4.33
CA ASP A 261 -11.17 -10.34 -4.87
C ASP A 261 -11.54 -10.06 -6.35
N LEU A 262 -10.57 -9.58 -7.15
CA LEU A 262 -10.82 -9.31 -8.57
C LEU A 262 -11.13 -10.59 -9.34
N SER A 263 -12.10 -10.52 -10.26
CA SER A 263 -12.39 -11.61 -11.20
C SER A 263 -11.20 -11.84 -12.13
N PRO A 264 -10.62 -13.05 -12.19
CA PRO A 264 -9.56 -13.39 -13.14
C PRO A 264 -9.96 -13.12 -14.59
N ARG A 265 -9.03 -12.60 -15.38
CA ARG A 265 -9.23 -12.29 -16.81
C ARG A 265 -8.22 -13.01 -17.70
N ASP A 266 -7.00 -13.15 -17.22
CA ASP A 266 -5.92 -13.79 -17.95
C ASP A 266 -5.91 -15.32 -17.83
N ARG A 267 -5.19 -15.96 -18.77
CA ARG A 267 -5.02 -17.43 -18.80
C ARG A 267 -4.25 -17.99 -17.61
N ASN A 268 -3.43 -17.16 -16.96
CA ASN A 268 -2.70 -17.49 -15.73
C ASN A 268 -3.61 -17.51 -14.49
N GLY A 269 -4.90 -17.13 -14.63
CA GLY A 269 -5.83 -17.01 -13.50
C GLY A 269 -5.64 -15.75 -12.66
N LEU A 270 -4.90 -14.77 -13.16
CA LEU A 270 -4.65 -13.47 -12.55
C LEU A 270 -5.20 -12.35 -13.45
N CYS A 271 -4.85 -11.10 -13.12
CA CYS A 271 -5.13 -9.92 -13.91
C CYS A 271 -3.90 -9.00 -13.85
N ASP A 272 -3.83 -8.07 -14.80
CA ASP A 272 -2.92 -6.94 -14.87
C ASP A 272 -3.69 -5.61 -14.71
N PRO A 273 -4.32 -5.36 -13.54
CA PRO A 273 -5.27 -4.27 -13.38
C PRO A 273 -4.64 -2.87 -13.39
N TYR A 274 -5.32 -1.93 -14.04
CA TYR A 274 -5.10 -0.50 -13.91
C TYR A 274 -6.41 0.27 -13.71
N VAL A 275 -6.30 1.49 -13.17
CA VAL A 275 -7.45 2.32 -12.81
C VAL A 275 -7.74 3.35 -13.89
N ARG A 276 -9.01 3.50 -14.25
CA ARG A 276 -9.54 4.60 -15.05
C ARG A 276 -10.63 5.35 -14.28
N VAL A 277 -10.48 6.66 -14.15
CA VAL A 277 -11.45 7.55 -13.49
C VAL A 277 -12.04 8.46 -14.56
N SER A 278 -13.37 8.59 -14.62
CA SER A 278 -14.04 9.50 -15.55
C SER A 278 -15.10 10.34 -14.88
N LEU A 279 -15.12 11.63 -15.21
CA LEU A 279 -16.11 12.60 -14.77
C LEU A 279 -16.45 13.52 -15.95
N GLY A 280 -17.69 13.46 -16.43
CA GLY A 280 -18.09 14.20 -17.62
C GLY A 280 -17.29 13.78 -18.86
N MET A 281 -16.61 14.73 -19.49
CA MET A 281 -15.72 14.48 -20.63
C MET A 281 -14.28 14.16 -20.24
N GLU A 282 -13.88 14.43 -18.99
CA GLU A 282 -12.53 14.16 -18.51
C GLU A 282 -12.38 12.67 -18.16
N MET A 283 -11.32 12.05 -18.68
CA MET A 283 -10.92 10.68 -18.36
C MET A 283 -9.45 10.66 -17.97
N LEU A 284 -9.16 10.10 -16.79
CA LEU A 284 -7.84 9.96 -16.23
C LEU A 284 -7.51 8.47 -16.01
N GLY A 285 -6.23 8.15 -15.95
CA GLY A 285 -5.74 6.78 -15.88
C GLY A 285 -4.86 6.47 -17.09
N GLN A 286 -3.65 5.95 -16.83
CA GLN A 286 -2.70 5.58 -17.86
C GLN A 286 -2.57 4.06 -17.89
N ARG A 287 -2.46 3.51 -19.10
CA ARG A 287 -2.43 2.06 -19.35
C ARG A 287 -1.10 1.42 -18.93
N ASP A 288 0.01 2.14 -19.05
CA ASP A 288 1.36 1.72 -18.64
C ASP A 288 1.52 1.58 -17.12
N GLN A 289 0.52 2.06 -16.38
CA GLN A 289 0.48 2.16 -14.94
C GLN A 289 -0.26 0.96 -14.30
N TYR A 290 -0.27 -0.19 -14.96
CA TYR A 290 -0.87 -1.42 -14.44
C TYR A 290 -0.05 -2.05 -13.31
N VAL A 291 -0.70 -2.92 -12.52
CA VAL A 291 -0.04 -3.75 -11.51
C VAL A 291 -0.06 -5.20 -12.02
N PRO A 292 1.10 -5.80 -12.33
CA PRO A 292 1.13 -7.08 -13.01
C PRO A 292 0.76 -8.27 -12.10
N ASN A 293 0.13 -9.29 -12.69
CA ASN A 293 -0.08 -10.63 -12.18
C ASN A 293 -0.65 -10.65 -10.75
N THR A 294 -1.77 -9.96 -10.51
CA THR A 294 -2.38 -9.91 -9.17
C THR A 294 -3.90 -9.71 -9.20
N LEU A 295 -4.58 -10.36 -8.26
CA LEU A 295 -6.00 -10.12 -7.96
C LEU A 295 -6.20 -9.16 -6.79
N GLU A 296 -5.11 -8.76 -6.12
CA GLU A 296 -5.10 -7.83 -4.97
C GLU A 296 -4.13 -6.65 -5.21
N PRO A 297 -4.34 -5.85 -6.26
CA PRO A 297 -3.43 -4.75 -6.57
C PRO A 297 -3.47 -3.65 -5.51
N VAL A 298 -2.30 -3.16 -5.11
CA VAL A 298 -2.15 -1.94 -4.31
C VAL A 298 -1.75 -0.81 -5.24
N PHE A 299 -2.63 0.16 -5.43
CA PHE A 299 -2.39 1.29 -6.34
C PHE A 299 -1.75 2.47 -5.61
N GLY A 300 -2.37 2.92 -4.51
CA GLY A 300 -1.96 4.11 -3.75
C GLY A 300 -1.86 5.35 -4.63
N ARG A 301 -2.93 5.68 -5.37
CA ARG A 301 -2.92 6.78 -6.35
C ARG A 301 -4.02 7.80 -6.11
N LEU A 302 -3.67 9.05 -6.36
CA LEU A 302 -4.58 10.19 -6.39
C LEU A 302 -4.87 10.58 -7.84
N PHE A 303 -6.14 10.78 -8.15
CA PHE A 303 -6.60 11.43 -9.36
C PHE A 303 -7.30 12.74 -9.00
N GLU A 304 -6.90 13.83 -9.64
CA GLU A 304 -7.55 15.13 -9.51
C GLU A 304 -8.29 15.45 -10.80
N VAL A 305 -9.61 15.56 -10.71
CA VAL A 305 -10.50 15.83 -11.86
C VAL A 305 -11.40 17.01 -11.53
N THR A 306 -11.75 17.81 -12.52
CA THR A 306 -12.62 18.97 -12.30
C THR A 306 -13.95 18.76 -13.01
N GLY A 307 -15.05 18.99 -12.29
CA GLY A 307 -16.39 18.85 -12.87
C GLY A 307 -17.34 19.95 -12.43
N THR A 308 -18.40 20.17 -13.19
CA THR A 308 -19.46 21.12 -12.84
C THR A 308 -20.67 20.37 -12.29
N ILE A 309 -20.92 20.45 -10.99
CA ILE A 309 -22.04 19.77 -10.34
C ILE A 309 -23.27 20.69 -10.37
N PRO A 310 -24.46 20.23 -10.82
CA PRO A 310 -24.83 18.83 -11.07
C PRO A 310 -24.85 18.40 -12.55
N LEU A 311 -24.24 19.15 -13.47
CA LEU A 311 -24.13 18.77 -14.88
C LEU A 311 -23.36 17.45 -15.04
N GLU A 312 -22.26 17.32 -14.31
CA GLU A 312 -21.36 16.17 -14.28
C GLU A 312 -21.37 15.59 -12.87
N LYS A 313 -22.48 14.96 -12.49
CA LYS A 313 -22.65 14.41 -11.12
C LYS A 313 -22.10 12.99 -10.97
N ASP A 314 -22.04 12.21 -12.04
CA ASP A 314 -21.72 10.77 -11.97
C ASP A 314 -20.21 10.56 -12.15
N LEU A 315 -19.50 10.38 -11.03
CA LEU A 315 -18.10 9.97 -11.03
C LEU A 315 -18.01 8.46 -11.24
N ARG A 316 -17.33 8.02 -12.29
CA ARG A 316 -17.14 6.60 -12.59
C ARG A 316 -15.70 6.19 -12.36
N VAL A 317 -15.50 5.09 -11.64
CA VAL A 317 -14.21 4.44 -11.42
C VAL A 317 -14.27 3.04 -11.99
N SER A 318 -13.42 2.75 -12.96
CA SER A 318 -13.36 1.48 -13.66
C SER A 318 -11.98 0.85 -13.51
N LEU A 319 -11.93 -0.46 -13.28
CA LEU A 319 -10.70 -1.23 -13.39
C LEU A 319 -10.67 -1.95 -14.74
N LEU A 320 -9.56 -1.82 -15.44
CA LEU A 320 -9.30 -2.48 -16.70
C LEU A 320 -8.11 -3.41 -16.56
N ASP A 321 -8.12 -4.48 -17.33
CA ASP A 321 -7.07 -5.47 -17.42
C ASP A 321 -6.16 -5.13 -18.59
N TYR A 322 -4.86 -5.01 -18.33
CA TYR A 322 -3.89 -4.72 -19.37
C TYR A 322 -3.66 -5.95 -20.26
N ASP A 323 -3.98 -5.83 -21.54
CA ASP A 323 -3.73 -6.87 -22.53
C ASP A 323 -2.62 -6.42 -23.49
N LEU A 324 -1.58 -7.22 -23.75
CA LEU A 324 -0.51 -6.87 -24.70
C LEU A 324 -1.00 -6.32 -26.04
N LEU A 325 -2.11 -6.85 -26.55
CA LEU A 325 -2.78 -6.41 -27.77
C LEU A 325 -4.15 -5.81 -27.39
N PRO A 326 -4.37 -4.49 -27.59
CA PRO A 326 -5.66 -3.87 -27.35
C PRO A 326 -6.80 -4.51 -28.17
N PRO A 327 -8.06 -4.39 -27.74
CA PRO A 327 -8.54 -3.59 -26.60
C PRO A 327 -8.41 -4.31 -25.25
N ASP A 328 -8.00 -3.54 -24.24
CA ASP A 328 -7.99 -3.96 -22.83
C ASP A 328 -9.42 -4.28 -22.34
N GLN A 329 -9.58 -5.33 -21.53
CA GLN A 329 -10.87 -5.74 -20.99
C GLN A 329 -11.28 -4.98 -19.72
N GLU A 330 -12.55 -4.57 -19.62
CA GLU A 330 -13.07 -3.99 -18.38
C GLU A 330 -13.35 -5.09 -17.35
N ILE A 331 -12.66 -5.03 -16.20
CA ILE A 331 -12.88 -5.96 -15.08
C ILE A 331 -14.24 -5.63 -14.46
N GLY A 332 -14.43 -4.36 -14.11
CA GLY A 332 -15.68 -3.83 -13.59
C GLY A 332 -15.60 -2.34 -13.25
N THR A 333 -16.74 -1.75 -12.95
CA THR A 333 -16.92 -0.32 -12.74
C THR A 333 -17.86 -0.04 -11.57
N THR A 334 -17.64 1.08 -10.89
CA THR A 334 -18.52 1.63 -9.85
C THR A 334 -18.78 3.11 -10.15
N THR A 335 -19.96 3.60 -9.76
CA THR A 335 -20.37 4.99 -9.98
C THR A 335 -20.77 5.64 -8.65
N ILE A 336 -20.41 6.91 -8.47
CA ILE A 336 -20.66 7.72 -7.29
C ILE A 336 -21.42 8.99 -7.71
N ASP A 337 -22.54 9.28 -7.05
CA ASP A 337 -23.30 10.50 -7.26
C ASP A 337 -22.73 11.65 -6.40
N LEU A 338 -21.90 12.50 -7.03
CA LEU A 338 -21.23 13.61 -6.38
C LEU A 338 -22.20 14.71 -5.93
N GLU A 339 -23.35 14.86 -6.60
CA GLU A 339 -24.36 15.86 -6.22
C GLU A 339 -24.92 15.54 -4.83
N ASN A 340 -25.27 14.27 -4.59
CA ASN A 340 -25.79 13.83 -3.30
C ASN A 340 -24.75 13.95 -2.19
N ARG A 341 -23.50 13.53 -2.44
CA ARG A 341 -22.42 13.67 -1.45
C ARG A 341 -22.17 15.13 -1.05
N LEU A 342 -22.25 16.04 -2.02
CA LEU A 342 -22.00 17.45 -1.81
C LEU A 342 -23.13 18.14 -1.02
N LEU A 343 -24.38 17.78 -1.29
CA LEU A 343 -25.56 18.43 -0.71
C LEU A 343 -26.04 17.80 0.59
N SER A 344 -25.58 16.59 0.93
CA SER A 344 -25.97 15.89 2.15
C SER A 344 -25.59 16.65 3.43
N ARG A 345 -26.50 16.66 4.42
CA ARG A 345 -26.26 17.24 5.76
C ARG A 345 -25.11 16.60 6.50
N PHE A 346 -24.79 15.33 6.18
CA PHE A 346 -23.73 14.57 6.83
C PHE A 346 -22.33 15.01 6.39
N ARG A 347 -22.22 15.96 5.46
CA ARG A 347 -20.95 16.52 4.98
C ARG A 347 -20.03 15.46 4.34
N ALA A 348 -20.60 14.62 3.49
CA ALA A 348 -19.89 13.55 2.80
C ALA A 348 -18.89 14.04 1.72
N HIS A 349 -18.76 15.35 1.51
CA HIS A 349 -17.81 15.92 0.55
C HIS A 349 -16.35 15.91 1.03
N CYS A 350 -16.08 15.97 2.33
CA CYS A 350 -14.72 15.82 2.85
C CYS A 350 -14.74 15.25 4.27
N GLY A 351 -14.17 14.06 4.45
CA GLY A 351 -14.20 13.32 5.72
C GLY A 351 -13.36 13.98 6.81
N LEU A 352 -13.92 14.14 8.01
CA LEU A 352 -13.30 14.84 9.14
C LEU A 352 -12.20 14.00 9.83
N PRO A 353 -10.93 14.45 9.86
CA PRO A 353 -9.87 13.74 10.57
C PRO A 353 -10.14 13.70 12.08
N THR A 354 -9.57 12.72 12.79
CA THR A 354 -9.69 12.63 14.26
C THR A 354 -8.95 13.77 14.96
N LEU A 355 -7.83 14.23 14.38
CA LEU A 355 -6.96 15.25 14.95
C LEU A 355 -6.79 16.42 13.96
N TYR A 356 -6.74 17.63 14.49
CA TYR A 356 -6.43 18.82 13.70
C TYR A 356 -4.92 19.09 13.70
N ARG A 357 -4.28 18.89 12.54
CA ARG A 357 -2.84 19.16 12.32
C ARG A 357 -2.63 20.24 11.27
N THR A 358 -1.64 21.09 11.48
CA THR A 358 -1.27 22.17 10.55
C THR A 358 -0.21 21.76 9.53
N ALA A 359 0.51 20.65 9.77
CA ALA A 359 1.55 20.12 8.89
C ALA A 359 1.69 18.59 9.05
N GLY A 360 2.49 17.98 8.16
CA GLY A 360 2.77 16.54 8.12
C GLY A 360 1.70 15.70 7.39
N PRO A 361 1.79 14.36 7.42
CA PRO A 361 0.92 13.44 6.68
C PRO A 361 -0.58 13.55 7.01
N GLY A 362 -0.91 14.02 8.21
CA GLY A 362 -2.28 14.24 8.66
C GLY A 362 -2.72 15.71 8.61
N CYS A 363 -2.07 16.53 7.79
CA CYS A 363 -2.39 17.95 7.65
C CYS A 363 -3.87 18.16 7.26
N TRP A 364 -4.49 19.19 7.83
CA TRP A 364 -5.85 19.58 7.49
C TRP A 364 -5.98 19.87 5.99
N ARG A 365 -6.79 19.06 5.30
CA ARG A 365 -6.94 19.09 3.84
C ARG A 365 -8.19 19.82 3.34
N ASP A 366 -9.08 20.21 4.25
CA ASP A 366 -10.32 20.90 3.93
C ASP A 366 -10.09 22.37 3.53
N GLN A 367 -11.03 22.97 2.82
CA GLN A 367 -10.97 24.37 2.39
C GLN A 367 -11.17 25.36 3.55
N LEU A 368 -12.08 25.02 4.46
CA LEU A 368 -12.40 25.83 5.62
C LEU A 368 -11.75 25.23 6.88
N PRO A 369 -11.19 26.06 7.78
CA PRO A 369 -10.74 25.57 9.09
C PRO A 369 -11.94 25.10 9.92
N PRO A 370 -11.75 24.18 10.89
CA PRO A 370 -12.83 23.59 11.68
C PRO A 370 -13.84 24.60 12.25
N SER A 371 -13.38 25.75 12.76
CA SER A 371 -14.24 26.78 13.35
C SER A 371 -15.20 27.41 12.33
N ARG A 372 -14.72 27.67 11.10
CA ARG A 372 -15.54 28.19 9.99
C ARG A 372 -16.43 27.12 9.40
N THR A 373 -15.97 25.87 9.38
CA THR A 373 -16.81 24.72 8.99
C THR A 373 -18.00 24.58 9.94
N LEU A 374 -17.78 24.73 11.25
CA LEU A 374 -18.85 24.69 12.25
C LEU A 374 -19.84 25.84 12.08
N GLU A 375 -19.35 27.05 11.81
CA GLU A 375 -20.20 28.22 11.51
C GLU A 375 -21.04 28.02 10.25
N HIS A 376 -20.44 27.50 9.17
CA HIS A 376 -21.15 27.19 7.94
C HIS A 376 -22.21 26.09 8.15
N PHE A 377 -21.87 25.04 8.91
CA PHE A 377 -22.80 23.98 9.29
C PHE A 377 -23.97 24.52 10.13
N ALA A 378 -23.70 25.42 11.08
CA ALA A 378 -24.74 26.08 11.86
C ALA A 378 -25.73 26.80 10.95
N HIS A 379 -25.22 27.60 10.01
CA HIS A 379 -26.03 28.35 9.07
C HIS A 379 -26.89 27.43 8.19
N THR A 380 -26.34 26.35 7.63
CA THR A 380 -27.11 25.43 6.76
C THR A 380 -28.20 24.68 7.52
N GLN A 381 -28.04 24.49 8.83
CA GLN A 381 -29.06 23.88 9.71
C GLN A 381 -30.04 24.91 10.30
N GLY A 382 -29.90 26.21 9.99
CA GLY A 382 -30.71 27.27 10.57
C GLY A 382 -30.45 27.50 12.07
N LEU A 383 -29.28 27.10 12.57
CA LEU A 383 -28.84 27.28 13.95
C LEU A 383 -28.08 28.60 14.13
N PRO A 384 -28.05 29.16 15.35
CA PRO A 384 -27.21 30.32 15.65
C PRO A 384 -25.72 29.99 15.48
N ALA A 385 -24.94 31.00 15.08
CA ALA A 385 -23.50 30.85 14.91
C ALA A 385 -22.81 30.46 16.24
N PRO A 386 -21.76 29.61 16.21
CA PRO A 386 -21.06 29.18 17.41
C PRO A 386 -20.30 30.35 18.05
N GLU A 387 -20.46 30.53 19.36
CA GLU A 387 -19.80 31.59 20.13
C GLU A 387 -18.57 31.02 20.85
N PHE A 388 -17.37 31.46 20.43
CA PHE A 388 -16.10 31.04 21.03
C PHE A 388 -15.61 32.05 22.08
N SER A 389 -15.01 31.55 23.16
CA SER A 389 -14.26 32.41 24.10
C SER A 389 -13.01 33.02 23.46
N ALA A 390 -12.50 34.10 24.05
CA ALA A 390 -11.28 34.79 23.59
C ALA A 390 -10.05 33.85 23.54
N GLU A 391 -9.97 32.86 24.44
CA GLU A 391 -8.90 31.86 24.47
C GLU A 391 -9.15 30.68 23.52
N GLY A 392 -10.37 30.53 23.01
CA GLY A 392 -10.76 29.40 22.15
C GLY A 392 -10.87 28.05 22.87
N THR A 393 -10.96 28.05 24.19
CA THR A 393 -11.04 26.83 25.03
C THR A 393 -12.47 26.41 25.34
N THR A 394 -13.45 27.29 25.07
CA THR A 394 -14.87 27.04 25.22
C THR A 394 -15.65 27.49 23.98
N VAL A 395 -16.70 26.75 23.65
CA VAL A 395 -17.64 27.12 22.57
C VAL A 395 -19.07 26.83 23.00
N THR A 396 -19.97 27.77 22.75
CA THR A 396 -21.41 27.59 22.89
C THR A 396 -22.01 27.35 21.51
N PHE A 397 -22.70 26.22 21.34
CA PHE A 397 -23.31 25.82 20.08
C PHE A 397 -24.68 25.18 20.34
N GLY A 398 -25.74 25.80 19.79
CA GLY A 398 -27.11 25.50 20.19
C GLY A 398 -27.32 25.77 21.68
N ASP A 399 -27.91 24.82 22.40
CA ASP A 399 -28.16 24.92 23.84
C ASP A 399 -27.03 24.31 24.71
N GLN A 400 -25.88 24.00 24.12
CA GLN A 400 -24.78 23.31 24.80
C GLN A 400 -23.47 24.10 24.80
N THR A 401 -22.73 24.00 25.89
CA THR A 401 -21.39 24.57 26.05
C THR A 401 -20.36 23.46 26.15
N PHE A 402 -19.35 23.50 25.29
CA PHE A 402 -18.26 22.53 25.24
C PHE A 402 -16.97 23.15 25.77
N LEU A 403 -16.21 22.39 26.56
CA LEU A 403 -14.87 22.74 27.02
C LEU A 403 -13.84 21.80 26.40
N LEU A 404 -12.71 22.35 25.96
CA LEU A 404 -11.63 21.56 25.37
C LEU A 404 -11.06 20.50 26.33
N SER A 405 -11.03 20.80 27.63
CA SER A 405 -10.59 19.88 28.69
C SER A 405 -11.47 18.63 28.83
N HIS A 406 -12.71 18.65 28.33
CA HIS A 406 -13.57 17.47 28.32
C HIS A 406 -13.10 16.43 27.30
N PHE A 407 -12.40 16.87 26.24
CA PHE A 407 -11.89 16.00 25.19
C PHE A 407 -10.41 15.68 25.36
N GLU A 408 -9.64 16.61 25.95
CA GLU A 408 -8.18 16.51 26.05
C GLU A 408 -7.70 16.67 27.51
N SER A 409 -7.09 15.62 28.06
CA SER A 409 -6.63 15.58 29.46
C SER A 409 -5.22 16.18 29.69
N GLY A 410 -4.64 16.89 28.72
CA GLY A 410 -3.28 17.45 28.79
C GLY A 410 -2.82 18.11 27.48
N PRO A 411 -1.58 18.64 27.42
CA PRO A 411 -1.06 19.27 26.21
C PRO A 411 -1.02 18.27 25.04
N PRO A 412 -1.19 18.75 23.80
CA PRO A 412 -1.18 17.88 22.62
C PRO A 412 0.15 17.14 22.51
N THR A 413 0.07 15.82 22.30
CA THR A 413 1.24 14.94 22.25
C THR A 413 1.81 14.75 20.84
N HIS A 414 1.19 15.34 19.81
CA HIS A 414 1.60 15.19 18.40
C HIS A 414 2.40 16.40 17.92
N ARG A 415 3.23 16.22 16.88
CA ARG A 415 4.28 17.18 16.43
C ARG A 415 3.75 18.52 15.89
N TYR A 416 2.50 18.60 15.41
CA TYR A 416 1.94 19.81 14.77
C TYR A 416 0.51 20.14 15.23
N PRO A 417 0.30 20.45 16.52
CA PRO A 417 -1.03 20.78 17.02
C PRO A 417 -1.46 22.16 16.56
N GLY A 418 -2.67 22.26 16.00
CA GLY A 418 -3.26 23.55 15.70
C GLY A 418 -3.80 24.29 16.92
N ALA A 419 -4.32 25.50 16.68
CA ALA A 419 -4.86 26.36 17.74
C ALA A 419 -5.98 25.66 18.55
N PRO A 420 -6.09 25.90 19.88
CA PRO A 420 -7.14 25.32 20.73
C PRO A 420 -8.56 25.48 20.17
N ARG A 421 -8.85 26.67 19.61
CA ARG A 421 -10.14 26.97 18.95
C ARG A 421 -10.51 25.98 17.87
N GLU A 422 -9.57 25.66 16.98
CA GLU A 422 -9.80 24.77 15.84
C GLU A 422 -9.92 23.31 16.28
N ARG A 423 -9.13 22.91 17.29
CA ARG A 423 -9.21 21.57 17.89
C ARG A 423 -10.56 21.36 18.57
N LEU A 424 -11.03 22.35 19.33
CA LEU A 424 -12.35 22.31 19.97
C LEU A 424 -13.49 22.25 18.94
N ALA A 425 -13.42 23.08 17.90
CA ALA A 425 -14.43 23.08 16.83
C ALA A 425 -14.50 21.71 16.12
N LEU A 426 -13.36 21.06 15.89
CA LEU A 426 -13.33 19.71 15.32
C LEU A 426 -14.02 18.67 16.23
N HIS A 427 -13.80 18.72 17.54
CA HIS A 427 -14.49 17.83 18.49
C HIS A 427 -16.01 18.03 18.46
N VAL A 428 -16.47 19.28 18.36
CA VAL A 428 -17.91 19.59 18.23
C VAL A 428 -18.46 19.09 16.89
N LEU A 429 -17.73 19.23 15.79
CA LEU A 429 -18.14 18.70 14.49
C LEU A 429 -18.30 17.17 14.52
N HIS A 430 -17.42 16.44 15.22
CA HIS A 430 -17.57 15.00 15.44
C HIS A 430 -18.81 14.65 16.27
N ALA A 431 -19.15 15.47 17.26
CA ALA A 431 -20.37 15.30 18.06
C ALA A 431 -21.67 15.50 17.23
N CYS A 432 -21.58 16.18 16.08
CA CYS A 432 -22.69 16.36 15.12
C CYS A 432 -22.91 15.14 14.20
N HIS A 433 -22.19 14.02 14.39
CA HIS A 433 -22.32 12.77 13.61
C HIS A 433 -22.09 12.97 12.09
N LEU A 434 -21.17 13.87 11.75
CA LEU A 434 -20.73 14.06 10.37
C LEU A 434 -19.82 12.93 9.91
N VAL A 435 -19.67 12.77 8.59
CA VAL A 435 -18.80 11.74 8.00
C VAL A 435 -17.35 11.94 8.48
N PRO A 436 -16.78 10.99 9.24
CA PRO A 436 -15.39 11.05 9.63
C PRO A 436 -14.47 10.75 8.44
N GLU A 437 -13.17 10.96 8.62
CA GLU A 437 -12.16 10.48 7.69
C GLU A 437 -12.29 8.96 7.56
N HIS A 438 -12.45 8.51 6.33
CA HIS A 438 -12.85 7.15 6.06
C HIS A 438 -12.20 6.58 4.81
N LEU A 439 -12.31 5.27 4.70
CA LEU A 439 -12.06 4.50 3.50
C LEU A 439 -13.30 3.66 3.23
N GLU A 440 -13.90 3.78 2.05
CA GLU A 440 -15.05 2.97 1.65
C GLU A 440 -14.62 1.84 0.72
N THR A 441 -15.35 0.73 0.78
CA THR A 441 -15.11 -0.45 -0.07
C THR A 441 -16.26 -0.56 -1.05
N ARG A 442 -16.00 -0.29 -2.33
CA ARG A 442 -17.03 -0.29 -3.37
C ARG A 442 -16.96 -1.56 -4.20
N THR A 443 -18.13 -2.11 -4.50
CA THR A 443 -18.26 -3.29 -5.35
C THR A 443 -18.17 -2.90 -6.82
N LEU A 444 -17.45 -3.69 -7.61
CA LEU A 444 -17.30 -3.50 -9.05
C LEU A 444 -18.28 -4.39 -9.80
N TYR A 445 -18.97 -3.81 -10.79
CA TYR A 445 -19.91 -4.50 -11.65
C TYR A 445 -19.51 -4.39 -13.12
N ASN A 446 -19.87 -5.37 -13.94
CA ASN A 446 -19.61 -5.34 -15.38
C ASN A 446 -20.94 -5.39 -16.14
N SER A 447 -21.05 -4.59 -17.20
CA SER A 447 -22.25 -4.53 -18.06
C SER A 447 -22.55 -5.86 -18.76
N THR A 448 -21.53 -6.70 -18.99
CA THR A 448 -21.68 -8.03 -19.60
C THR A 448 -22.29 -9.07 -18.66
N GLN A 449 -22.15 -8.88 -17.34
CA GLN A 449 -22.65 -9.77 -16.30
C GLN A 449 -23.36 -8.94 -15.22
N PRO A 450 -24.56 -8.42 -15.51
CA PRO A 450 -25.28 -7.57 -14.56
C PRO A 450 -25.60 -8.33 -13.27
N GLY A 451 -25.37 -7.68 -12.14
CA GLY A 451 -25.66 -8.22 -10.80
C GLY A 451 -24.61 -9.17 -10.22
N LEU A 452 -23.55 -9.53 -10.96
CA LEU A 452 -22.44 -10.32 -10.43
C LEU A 452 -21.28 -9.42 -10.00
N GLU A 453 -20.84 -9.56 -8.75
CA GLU A 453 -19.66 -8.85 -8.22
C GLU A 453 -18.39 -9.30 -8.96
N GLN A 454 -17.60 -8.35 -9.46
CA GLN A 454 -16.33 -8.62 -10.19
C GLN A 454 -15.07 -8.29 -9.36
N GLY A 455 -15.27 -8.10 -8.05
CA GLY A 455 -14.27 -7.67 -7.09
C GLY A 455 -14.60 -6.34 -6.43
N LYS A 456 -13.70 -5.88 -5.55
CA LYS A 456 -13.93 -4.73 -4.68
C LYS A 456 -12.75 -3.77 -4.72
N VAL A 457 -13.04 -2.47 -4.69
CA VAL A 457 -12.04 -1.40 -4.64
C VAL A 457 -12.17 -0.61 -3.34
N GLN A 458 -11.06 -0.38 -2.65
CA GLN A 458 -10.99 0.51 -1.49
C GLN A 458 -10.53 1.90 -1.92
N MET A 459 -11.38 2.88 -1.65
CA MET A 459 -11.17 4.26 -2.09
C MET A 459 -11.91 5.26 -1.21
N TRP A 460 -11.65 6.55 -1.42
CA TRP A 460 -12.53 7.62 -0.97
C TRP A 460 -12.46 8.79 -1.93
N VAL A 461 -13.40 9.72 -1.80
CA VAL A 461 -13.51 10.90 -2.65
C VAL A 461 -13.67 12.14 -1.78
N ASP A 462 -12.86 13.16 -2.04
CA ASP A 462 -13.07 14.50 -1.49
C ASP A 462 -13.54 15.46 -2.63
N ILE A 463 -14.53 16.29 -2.36
CA ILE A 463 -15.17 17.23 -3.30
C ILE A 463 -15.02 18.65 -2.75
N PHE A 464 -14.43 19.54 -3.56
CA PHE A 464 -14.09 20.91 -3.16
C PHE A 464 -14.74 21.94 -4.10
N PRO A 465 -15.79 22.64 -3.67
CA PRO A 465 -16.40 23.72 -4.44
C PRO A 465 -15.44 24.88 -4.68
N ALA A 466 -15.30 25.34 -5.93
CA ALA A 466 -14.42 26.45 -6.27
C ALA A 466 -14.80 27.77 -5.56
N SER A 467 -16.07 27.91 -5.16
CA SER A 467 -16.60 29.07 -4.43
C SER A 467 -15.98 29.27 -3.04
N LEU A 468 -15.48 28.21 -2.40
CA LEU A 468 -14.90 28.25 -1.06
C LEU A 468 -13.39 28.53 -1.06
N GLY A 469 -12.76 28.65 -2.23
CA GLY A 469 -11.32 28.88 -2.38
C GLY A 469 -10.53 27.62 -2.71
N PRO A 470 -9.19 27.66 -2.68
CA PRO A 470 -8.37 26.47 -2.94
C PRO A 470 -8.43 25.47 -1.77
N PRO A 471 -8.45 24.15 -2.03
CA PRO A 471 -8.38 23.14 -0.97
C PRO A 471 -6.98 23.04 -0.35
N GLY A 472 -6.91 22.41 0.82
CA GLY A 472 -5.64 22.08 1.47
C GLY A 472 -4.80 21.06 0.69
N PRO A 473 -3.60 20.71 1.20
CA PRO A 473 -2.73 19.73 0.53
C PRO A 473 -3.40 18.37 0.41
N ALA A 474 -3.11 17.65 -0.67
CA ALA A 474 -3.60 16.30 -0.85
C ALA A 474 -2.92 15.32 0.11
N VAL A 475 -3.65 14.27 0.51
CA VAL A 475 -3.08 13.17 1.30
C VAL A 475 -2.12 12.35 0.45
N ASP A 476 -0.88 12.16 0.91
CA ASP A 476 0.06 11.26 0.25
C ASP A 476 -0.27 9.80 0.58
N ILE A 477 -0.75 9.07 -0.42
CA ILE A 477 -1.02 7.63 -0.36
C ILE A 477 -0.09 6.82 -1.25
N THR A 478 1.01 7.41 -1.70
CA THR A 478 1.99 6.70 -2.53
C THR A 478 2.46 5.44 -1.78
N PRO A 479 2.40 4.23 -2.38
CA PRO A 479 2.83 3.02 -1.71
C PRO A 479 4.31 3.13 -1.32
N ARG A 480 4.63 2.63 -0.12
CA ARG A 480 6.00 2.59 0.39
C ARG A 480 6.87 1.78 -0.57
N LYS A 481 7.89 2.42 -1.15
CA LYS A 481 8.82 1.76 -2.07
C LYS A 481 9.93 1.08 -1.28
N PRO A 482 10.40 -0.09 -1.72
CA PRO A 482 11.59 -0.68 -1.15
C PRO A 482 12.79 0.23 -1.41
N GLN A 483 13.67 0.32 -0.42
CA GLN A 483 14.92 1.06 -0.54
C GLN A 483 16.06 0.08 -0.77
N ARG A 484 17.04 0.49 -1.58
CA ARG A 484 18.23 -0.31 -1.83
C ARG A 484 19.22 -0.16 -0.68
N TYR A 485 19.68 -1.29 -0.16
CA TYR A 485 20.70 -1.40 0.88
C TYR A 485 21.87 -2.24 0.40
N GLU A 486 23.03 -1.96 0.99
CA GLU A 486 24.24 -2.76 0.82
C GLU A 486 24.67 -3.33 2.18
N LEU A 487 24.68 -4.66 2.30
CA LEU A 487 25.24 -5.35 3.45
C LEU A 487 26.69 -5.71 3.17
N ARG A 488 27.59 -5.18 4.00
CA ARG A 488 29.01 -5.55 4.03
C ARG A 488 29.24 -6.50 5.18
N CYS A 489 29.67 -7.71 4.87
CA CYS A 489 30.05 -8.72 5.86
C CYS A 489 31.53 -9.04 5.72
N VAL A 490 32.35 -8.63 6.69
CA VAL A 490 33.77 -9.00 6.74
C VAL A 490 33.95 -10.25 7.59
N VAL A 491 34.44 -11.32 6.96
CA VAL A 491 34.87 -12.55 7.62
C VAL A 491 36.32 -12.38 8.04
N TRP A 492 36.55 -12.27 9.35
CA TRP A 492 37.89 -12.11 9.90
C TRP A 492 38.55 -13.47 10.12
N ASN A 493 37.97 -14.24 11.04
CA ASN A 493 38.58 -15.46 11.55
C ASN A 493 37.53 -16.56 11.82
N THR A 494 38.02 -17.80 11.85
CA THR A 494 37.31 -18.99 12.36
C THR A 494 38.06 -19.54 13.57
N ARG A 495 37.34 -20.16 14.50
CA ARG A 495 37.91 -20.89 15.65
C ARG A 495 37.09 -22.11 16.02
N ASP A 496 37.74 -23.09 16.63
CA ASP A 496 37.14 -24.32 17.14
C ASP A 496 36.32 -25.06 16.06
N VAL A 497 36.72 -24.96 14.78
CA VAL A 497 36.05 -25.64 13.67
C VAL A 497 36.41 -27.13 13.70
N ASP A 498 35.40 -27.98 13.52
CA ASP A 498 35.59 -29.43 13.46
C ASP A 498 36.57 -29.83 12.34
N LEU A 499 37.59 -30.60 12.69
CA LEU A 499 38.61 -31.10 11.75
C LEU A 499 38.20 -32.44 11.15
N ARG A 500 38.23 -32.57 9.82
CA ARG A 500 37.81 -33.78 9.09
C ARG A 500 38.97 -34.57 8.50
N ASP A 501 39.93 -33.89 7.87
CA ASP A 501 41.06 -34.53 7.20
C ASP A 501 42.12 -35.10 8.15
N THR A 502 42.91 -36.06 7.63
CA THR A 502 44.06 -36.64 8.34
C THR A 502 45.30 -36.60 7.47
N ASN A 503 46.39 -36.05 8.01
CA ASN A 503 47.68 -35.93 7.33
C ASN A 503 48.33 -37.28 7.08
N LEU A 504 49.34 -37.27 6.20
CA LEU A 504 50.30 -38.37 6.03
C LEU A 504 51.00 -38.80 7.35
N VAL A 505 50.98 -37.94 8.37
CA VAL A 505 51.56 -38.16 9.72
C VAL A 505 50.48 -38.55 10.76
N GLY A 506 49.21 -38.73 10.34
CA GLY A 506 48.11 -39.12 11.22
C GLY A 506 47.48 -37.99 12.06
N GLN A 507 47.90 -36.74 11.86
CA GLN A 507 47.33 -35.57 12.54
C GLN A 507 46.08 -35.07 11.81
N ARG A 508 45.02 -34.69 12.55
CA ARG A 508 43.81 -34.13 11.96
C ARG A 508 44.03 -32.69 11.49
N MET A 509 43.52 -32.33 10.31
CA MET A 509 43.52 -30.96 9.79
C MET A 509 42.27 -30.69 8.96
N SER A 510 42.06 -29.45 8.51
CA SER A 510 41.05 -29.10 7.50
C SER A 510 41.51 -27.90 6.66
N ASP A 511 41.13 -27.86 5.38
CA ASP A 511 41.33 -26.79 4.42
C ASP A 511 40.08 -25.87 4.39
N ILE A 512 39.95 -24.99 5.39
CA ILE A 512 38.71 -24.27 5.68
C ILE A 512 38.45 -23.12 4.70
N TYR A 513 37.21 -23.01 4.20
CA TYR A 513 36.70 -21.79 3.57
C TYR A 513 35.27 -21.48 3.99
N VAL A 514 34.85 -20.23 3.81
CA VAL A 514 33.49 -19.77 4.15
C VAL A 514 32.76 -19.33 2.90
N ALA A 515 31.53 -19.79 2.73
CA ALA A 515 30.60 -19.37 1.69
C ALA A 515 29.42 -18.62 2.30
N GLY A 516 28.95 -17.55 1.67
CA GLY A 516 27.88 -16.71 2.20
C GLY A 516 26.94 -16.14 1.15
N TRP A 517 25.66 -16.01 1.50
CA TRP A 517 24.63 -15.37 0.69
C TRP A 517 23.47 -14.85 1.56
N LEU A 518 22.64 -13.99 0.98
CA LEU A 518 21.36 -13.60 1.56
C LEU A 518 20.25 -14.54 1.09
N ASP A 519 19.33 -14.88 1.99
CA ASP A 519 18.17 -15.71 1.68
C ASP A 519 17.36 -15.13 0.51
N GLY A 520 16.98 -15.98 -0.44
CA GLY A 520 16.38 -15.59 -1.73
C GLY A 520 17.35 -15.03 -2.79
N LEU A 521 18.60 -14.71 -2.45
CA LEU A 521 19.64 -14.21 -3.38
C LEU A 521 20.80 -15.21 -3.52
N GLU A 522 20.48 -16.49 -3.74
CA GLU A 522 21.48 -17.56 -3.86
C GLU A 522 22.44 -17.35 -5.04
N GLU A 523 22.00 -16.67 -6.10
CA GLU A 523 22.83 -16.29 -7.25
C GLU A 523 23.98 -15.34 -6.86
N GLN A 524 23.82 -14.55 -5.80
CA GLN A 524 24.86 -13.65 -5.28
C GLN A 524 25.84 -14.35 -4.32
N ARG A 525 25.83 -15.69 -4.25
CA ARG A 525 26.70 -16.47 -3.35
C ARG A 525 28.18 -16.14 -3.56
N GLN A 526 28.84 -15.78 -2.47
CA GLN A 526 30.26 -15.44 -2.42
C GLN A 526 31.03 -16.46 -1.57
N LYS A 527 32.31 -16.64 -1.88
CA LYS A 527 33.22 -17.54 -1.14
C LYS A 527 34.50 -16.78 -0.76
N THR A 528 35.08 -17.11 0.38
CA THR A 528 36.42 -16.64 0.77
C THR A 528 37.50 -17.40 0.01
N ASP A 529 38.75 -16.99 0.17
CA ASP A 529 39.88 -17.87 -0.15
C ASP A 529 40.00 -19.01 0.87
N VAL A 530 40.76 -20.04 0.52
CA VAL A 530 40.94 -21.25 1.34
C VAL A 530 42.09 -21.03 2.34
N HIS A 531 41.85 -21.35 3.60
CA HIS A 531 42.88 -21.48 4.62
C HIS A 531 43.36 -22.92 4.67
N TYR A 532 44.49 -23.21 4.04
CA TYR A 532 45.01 -24.58 4.00
C TYR A 532 45.59 -25.00 5.34
N ARG A 533 45.35 -26.26 5.70
CA ARG A 533 46.02 -27.00 6.77
C ARG A 533 45.77 -26.45 8.18
N SER A 534 44.55 -26.07 8.50
CA SER A 534 44.19 -25.68 9.87
C SER A 534 44.37 -26.86 10.83
N LEU A 535 45.18 -26.70 11.88
CA LEU A 535 45.49 -27.77 12.85
C LEU A 535 44.64 -27.69 14.12
N GLN A 536 44.09 -26.51 14.45
CA GLN A 536 43.27 -26.28 15.64
C GLN A 536 41.85 -25.80 15.28
N GLY A 537 41.47 -25.84 14.01
CA GLY A 537 40.20 -25.30 13.52
C GLY A 537 40.22 -23.76 13.48
N ASP A 538 41.41 -23.16 13.49
CA ASP A 538 41.65 -21.74 13.32
C ASP A 538 41.93 -21.40 11.85
N GLY A 539 41.33 -20.32 11.37
CA GLY A 539 41.52 -19.87 9.99
C GLY A 539 41.31 -18.38 9.85
N GLY A 540 42.28 -17.67 9.28
CA GLY A 540 42.23 -16.23 9.03
C GLY A 540 42.00 -15.89 7.56
N PHE A 541 41.06 -14.99 7.29
CA PHE A 541 40.61 -14.64 5.94
C PHE A 541 40.76 -13.15 5.60
N ASN A 542 40.33 -12.25 6.49
CA ASN A 542 40.21 -10.81 6.22
C ASN A 542 39.49 -10.55 4.88
N TRP A 543 38.30 -11.12 4.72
CA TRP A 543 37.60 -11.15 3.43
C TRP A 543 36.24 -10.48 3.53
N ARG A 544 35.92 -9.56 2.62
CA ARG A 544 34.64 -8.84 2.57
C ARG A 544 33.67 -9.46 1.59
N PHE A 545 32.47 -9.76 2.05
CA PHE A 545 31.30 -9.97 1.20
C PHE A 545 30.51 -8.68 1.08
N VAL A 546 30.03 -8.40 -0.13
CA VAL A 546 29.20 -7.24 -0.46
C VAL A 546 27.92 -7.74 -1.11
N PHE A 547 26.78 -7.52 -0.45
CA PHE A 547 25.47 -7.94 -0.94
C PHE A 547 24.58 -6.73 -1.15
N SER A 548 24.00 -6.59 -2.33
CA SER A 548 23.02 -5.54 -2.64
C SER A 548 21.62 -6.15 -2.69
N PHE A 549 20.69 -5.52 -1.98
CA PHE A 549 19.32 -6.00 -1.88
C PHE A 549 18.34 -4.85 -1.64
N GLU A 550 17.07 -5.09 -1.93
CA GLU A 550 15.98 -4.16 -1.68
C GLU A 550 15.25 -4.53 -0.39
N TYR A 551 14.95 -3.54 0.44
CA TYR A 551 14.35 -3.73 1.75
C TYR A 551 13.18 -2.78 1.97
N LEU A 552 12.05 -3.34 2.41
CA LEU A 552 10.87 -2.61 2.77
C LEU A 552 10.77 -2.50 4.30
N ALA A 553 11.20 -1.35 4.85
CA ALA A 553 11.29 -1.12 6.30
C ALA A 553 9.97 -1.32 7.06
N ALA A 554 8.85 -1.01 6.39
CA ALA A 554 7.50 -1.19 6.91
C ALA A 554 7.16 -2.64 7.25
N GLU A 555 7.43 -3.56 6.33
CA GLU A 555 7.13 -4.99 6.50
C GLU A 555 8.31 -5.75 7.12
N GLN A 556 9.48 -5.12 7.20
CA GLN A 556 10.74 -5.74 7.64
C GLN A 556 11.19 -6.91 6.76
N LEU A 557 10.89 -6.85 5.47
CA LEU A 557 11.19 -7.89 4.49
C LEU A 557 12.06 -7.33 3.36
N CYS A 558 12.91 -8.21 2.80
CA CYS A 558 13.56 -7.98 1.53
C CYS A 558 12.57 -8.18 0.39
N VAL A 559 12.67 -7.35 -0.63
CA VAL A 559 11.91 -7.42 -1.87
C VAL A 559 12.88 -7.90 -2.95
N LEU A 560 12.59 -9.04 -3.57
CA LEU A 560 13.45 -9.63 -4.59
C LEU A 560 12.67 -9.73 -5.91
N PRO A 561 13.16 -9.14 -7.01
CA PRO A 561 12.56 -9.34 -8.32
C PRO A 561 12.81 -10.77 -8.78
N ARG A 562 11.77 -11.43 -9.28
CA ARG A 562 11.81 -12.79 -9.82
C ARG A 562 11.04 -12.84 -11.14
N LYS A 563 11.70 -13.28 -12.20
CA LYS A 563 11.03 -13.66 -13.44
C LYS A 563 10.64 -15.13 -13.37
N GLU A 564 9.40 -15.47 -13.69
CA GLU A 564 8.99 -16.87 -13.79
C GLU A 564 9.68 -17.57 -14.96
N HIS A 565 9.82 -16.85 -16.08
CA HIS A 565 10.51 -17.31 -17.28
C HIS A 565 11.40 -16.18 -17.83
N PHE A 566 12.47 -16.53 -18.55
CA PHE A 566 13.37 -15.54 -19.15
C PHE A 566 12.65 -14.54 -20.08
N TRP A 567 11.52 -14.96 -20.68
CA TRP A 567 10.68 -14.16 -21.57
C TRP A 567 9.47 -13.52 -20.87
N SER A 568 9.32 -13.63 -19.55
CA SER A 568 8.25 -12.91 -18.86
C SER A 568 8.50 -11.41 -18.99
N LEU A 569 7.48 -10.68 -19.42
CA LEU A 569 7.53 -9.23 -19.54
C LEU A 569 7.71 -8.60 -18.15
N ASP A 570 6.93 -9.10 -17.19
CA ASP A 570 6.92 -8.59 -15.83
C ASP A 570 7.76 -9.42 -14.87
N GLU A 571 8.29 -8.71 -13.87
CA GLU A 571 9.03 -9.26 -12.75
C GLU A 571 8.06 -9.41 -11.57
N THR A 572 7.82 -10.66 -11.15
CA THR A 572 7.10 -10.93 -9.90
C THR A 572 7.98 -10.53 -8.71
N VAL A 573 7.36 -10.12 -7.61
CA VAL A 573 8.08 -9.71 -6.39
C VAL A 573 7.98 -10.81 -5.34
N LEU A 574 9.12 -11.37 -4.94
CA LEU A 574 9.22 -12.30 -3.82
C LEU A 574 9.64 -11.54 -2.55
N LYS A 575 8.88 -11.68 -1.47
CA LYS A 575 9.21 -11.09 -0.17
C LYS A 575 9.79 -12.14 0.78
N VAL A 576 11.01 -11.91 1.27
CA VAL A 576 11.70 -12.84 2.17
C VAL A 576 12.28 -12.10 3.38
N PRO A 577 12.41 -12.75 4.56
CA PRO A 577 13.08 -12.13 5.69
C PRO A 577 14.55 -11.85 5.36
N PRO A 578 15.14 -10.73 5.81
CA PRO A 578 16.55 -10.43 5.59
C PRO A 578 17.40 -11.38 6.44
N LYS A 579 17.80 -12.52 5.87
CA LYS A 579 18.58 -13.56 6.55
C LYS A 579 19.91 -13.78 5.83
N LEU A 580 21.01 -13.56 6.54
CA LEU A 580 22.36 -13.87 6.08
C LEU A 580 22.71 -15.31 6.45
N ILE A 581 23.05 -16.13 5.45
CA ILE A 581 23.44 -17.52 5.62
C ILE A 581 24.92 -17.63 5.30
N LEU A 582 25.69 -18.13 6.27
CA LEU A 582 27.13 -18.40 6.15
C LEU A 582 27.38 -19.87 6.41
N GLN A 583 28.09 -20.53 5.52
CA GLN A 583 28.47 -21.93 5.65
C GLN A 583 29.98 -22.07 5.65
N VAL A 584 30.48 -22.92 6.55
CA VAL A 584 31.89 -23.30 6.67
C VAL A 584 32.07 -24.66 6.02
N TRP A 585 33.07 -24.78 5.17
CA TRP A 585 33.35 -25.96 4.35
C TRP A 585 34.81 -26.37 4.46
N ASP A 586 35.08 -27.66 4.27
CA ASP A 586 36.40 -28.23 4.06
C ASP A 586 36.65 -28.38 2.56
N ASN A 587 37.72 -27.79 2.02
CA ASN A 587 38.04 -27.84 0.60
C ASN A 587 38.85 -29.09 0.28
N ASP A 588 38.18 -30.10 -0.25
CA ASP A 588 38.77 -31.35 -0.67
C ASP A 588 39.27 -31.28 -2.12
N LYS A 589 40.50 -31.73 -2.37
CA LYS A 589 41.09 -31.65 -3.72
C LYS A 589 40.66 -32.79 -4.66
N PHE A 590 40.25 -33.92 -4.10
CA PHE A 590 39.97 -35.16 -4.85
C PHE A 590 38.60 -35.76 -4.52
N SER A 591 37.83 -35.13 -3.64
CA SER A 591 36.47 -35.49 -3.20
C SER A 591 35.58 -34.24 -3.22
N ALA A 592 34.28 -34.42 -3.00
CA ALA A 592 33.39 -33.29 -2.78
C ALA A 592 33.69 -32.65 -1.42
N ASP A 593 33.68 -31.32 -1.37
CA ASP A 593 33.92 -30.54 -0.14
C ASP A 593 32.99 -30.97 1.00
N ASP A 594 33.56 -31.15 2.20
CA ASP A 594 32.81 -31.55 3.38
C ASP A 594 32.16 -30.35 4.08
N PHE A 595 30.89 -30.50 4.48
CA PHE A 595 30.17 -29.47 5.21
C PHE A 595 30.56 -29.46 6.70
N LEU A 596 31.11 -28.33 7.17
CA LEU A 596 31.59 -28.18 8.55
C LEU A 596 30.58 -27.45 9.44
N GLY A 597 29.74 -26.56 8.91
CA GLY A 597 28.69 -25.92 9.71
C GLY A 597 27.99 -24.75 9.05
N VAL A 598 26.84 -24.37 9.60
CA VAL A 598 26.04 -23.22 9.14
C VAL A 598 25.79 -22.22 10.26
N LEU A 599 25.82 -20.95 9.91
CA LEU A 599 25.43 -19.82 10.71
C LEU A 599 24.33 -19.04 9.96
N GLU A 600 23.19 -18.88 10.61
CA GLU A 600 22.04 -18.17 10.07
C GLU A 600 21.76 -16.93 10.93
N LEU A 601 21.74 -15.77 10.30
CA LEU A 601 21.59 -14.48 10.97
C LEU A 601 20.44 -13.68 10.36
N GLU A 602 19.31 -13.61 11.06
CA GLU A 602 18.21 -12.72 10.69
C GLU A 602 18.57 -11.27 11.06
N LEU A 603 18.75 -10.39 10.08
CA LEU A 603 19.29 -9.03 10.25
C LEU A 603 18.39 -8.14 11.11
N THR A 604 17.08 -8.40 11.14
CA THR A 604 16.10 -7.67 11.96
C THR A 604 16.10 -8.13 13.43
N ARG A 605 16.58 -9.35 13.72
CA ARG A 605 16.50 -10.02 15.03
C ARG A 605 17.81 -10.73 15.37
N LEU A 606 18.94 -10.06 15.15
CA LEU A 606 20.28 -10.59 15.36
C LEU A 606 20.52 -10.98 16.83
N PRO A 607 21.08 -12.18 17.10
CA PRO A 607 21.65 -12.49 18.40
C PRO A 607 22.88 -11.62 18.63
N ARG A 608 23.04 -11.08 19.86
CA ARG A 608 24.21 -10.28 20.22
C ARG A 608 25.48 -11.13 20.08
N PRO A 609 26.51 -10.65 19.37
CA PRO A 609 27.76 -11.40 19.26
C PRO A 609 28.51 -11.44 20.59
N ALA A 610 29.29 -12.50 20.78
CA ALA A 610 30.27 -12.54 21.85
C ALA A 610 31.52 -11.71 21.50
N GLN A 611 32.09 -10.98 22.46
CA GLN A 611 33.33 -10.22 22.25
C GLN A 611 34.56 -11.14 22.13
N HIS A 612 34.50 -12.32 22.74
CA HIS A 612 35.57 -13.31 22.76
C HIS A 612 35.02 -14.70 22.40
N PRO A 613 35.82 -15.57 21.76
CA PRO A 613 35.37 -16.90 21.34
C PRO A 613 34.97 -17.80 22.51
N GLN A 614 35.51 -17.58 23.72
CA GLN A 614 35.16 -18.35 24.92
C GLN A 614 33.75 -18.01 25.46
N GLY A 615 33.25 -16.80 25.20
CA GLY A 615 31.90 -16.38 25.60
C GLY A 615 30.81 -16.71 24.58
N CYS A 616 31.16 -17.41 23.50
CA CYS A 616 30.26 -17.74 22.40
C CYS A 616 29.49 -19.04 22.72
N THR A 617 28.28 -18.91 23.26
CA THR A 617 27.37 -20.02 23.58
C THR A 617 26.25 -20.13 22.55
N PRO A 618 25.67 -21.34 22.32
CA PRO A 618 24.59 -21.49 21.37
C PRO A 618 23.37 -20.72 21.90
N THR A 619 22.75 -19.91 21.04
CA THR A 619 21.48 -19.28 21.39
C THR A 619 20.41 -20.37 21.30
N PRO A 620 19.60 -20.64 22.34
CA PRO A 620 18.55 -21.65 22.25
C PRO A 620 17.53 -21.21 21.20
N MET A 621 17.59 -21.85 20.03
CA MET A 621 16.67 -21.62 18.93
C MET A 621 15.43 -22.49 19.18
N GLY A 622 14.34 -21.89 19.64
CA GLY A 622 13.06 -22.57 19.86
C GLY A 622 12.90 -23.21 21.23
N THR A 623 12.36 -22.45 22.19
CA THR A 623 11.39 -23.00 23.15
C THR A 623 10.08 -22.25 22.93
N PRO A 624 8.93 -22.93 22.82
CA PRO A 624 7.64 -22.26 22.85
C PRO A 624 7.53 -21.51 24.18
N GLN A 625 6.86 -20.36 24.14
CA GLN A 625 6.53 -19.55 25.30
C GLN A 625 5.86 -20.44 26.36
N SER A 626 6.62 -20.95 27.33
CA SER A 626 6.03 -21.59 28.49
C SER A 626 5.53 -20.48 29.41
N PRO A 627 4.24 -20.44 29.80
CA PRO A 627 3.68 -19.33 30.57
C PRO A 627 4.16 -19.24 32.04
N TRP A 628 5.09 -20.10 32.47
CA TRP A 628 5.44 -20.26 33.87
C TRP A 628 6.94 -20.47 34.09
N LEU A 629 7.74 -19.41 34.09
CA LEU A 629 8.99 -19.38 34.85
C LEU A 629 9.19 -17.98 35.44
N TRP A 630 8.79 -17.84 36.70
CA TRP A 630 8.97 -16.65 37.52
C TRP A 630 10.31 -16.79 38.24
N TRP A 631 11.35 -16.14 37.72
CA TRP A 631 12.49 -15.53 38.43
C TRP A 631 13.59 -15.14 37.43
N GLY A 632 13.73 -13.85 37.16
CA GLY A 632 15.03 -13.20 36.86
C GLY A 632 15.79 -13.53 35.57
N ALA A 633 15.39 -14.47 34.73
CA ALA A 633 16.07 -14.74 33.46
C ALA A 633 15.67 -13.68 32.42
N ARG A 634 16.49 -12.62 32.28
CA ARG A 634 16.34 -11.64 31.19
C ARG A 634 16.37 -12.37 29.85
N VAL A 635 15.27 -12.29 29.10
CA VAL A 635 15.23 -12.68 27.68
C VAL A 635 16.39 -11.98 26.96
N PRO A 636 17.23 -12.69 26.18
CA PRO A 636 18.34 -12.06 25.47
C PRO A 636 17.78 -10.99 24.53
N SER A 637 18.12 -9.73 24.78
CA SER A 637 17.75 -8.60 23.92
C SER A 637 18.35 -8.79 22.53
N ARG A 638 17.51 -9.06 21.54
CA ARG A 638 17.90 -9.18 20.13
C ARG A 638 18.17 -7.79 19.55
N LEU A 639 19.12 -7.70 18.63
CA LEU A 639 19.52 -6.48 17.95
C LEU A 639 18.88 -6.43 16.55
N SER A 640 18.54 -5.24 16.06
CA SER A 640 18.23 -5.06 14.63
C SER A 640 19.38 -4.31 13.97
N LEU A 641 19.96 -4.86 12.90
CA LEU A 641 21.02 -4.23 12.13
C LEU A 641 20.55 -2.94 11.43
N PHE A 642 19.24 -2.83 11.18
CA PHE A 642 18.63 -1.63 10.60
C PHE A 642 18.58 -0.45 11.58
N ARG A 643 18.58 -0.73 12.90
CA ARG A 643 18.69 0.30 13.96
C ARG A 643 20.15 0.52 14.35
N GLN A 644 20.88 -0.57 14.57
CA GLN A 644 22.31 -0.51 14.84
C GLN A 644 23.06 -0.92 13.58
N ARG A 645 23.41 0.07 12.74
CA ARG A 645 24.01 -0.10 11.41
C ARG A 645 25.30 -0.94 11.37
N ARG A 646 26.00 -1.10 12.50
CA ARG A 646 27.26 -1.84 12.59
C ARG A 646 27.36 -2.72 13.83
N VAL A 647 27.83 -3.95 13.63
CA VAL A 647 28.09 -4.91 14.71
C VAL A 647 29.29 -5.80 14.39
N ARG A 648 30.11 -6.11 15.40
CA ARG A 648 31.27 -7.02 15.27
C ARG A 648 31.32 -7.98 16.45
N GLY A 649 31.74 -9.21 16.19
CA GLY A 649 32.13 -10.17 17.21
C GLY A 649 32.00 -11.61 16.73
N TRP A 650 31.82 -12.54 17.66
CA TRP A 650 31.81 -13.97 17.43
C TRP A 650 30.39 -14.55 17.46
N TRP A 651 30.09 -15.40 16.47
CA TRP A 651 28.87 -16.18 16.39
C TRP A 651 29.15 -17.68 16.25
N PRO A 652 28.32 -18.56 16.85
CA PRO A 652 28.53 -20.00 16.79
C PRO A 652 27.94 -20.59 15.50
N CYS A 653 28.73 -21.41 14.80
CA CYS A 653 28.26 -22.25 13.71
C CYS A 653 27.73 -23.57 14.25
N THR A 654 26.64 -24.06 13.65
CA THR A 654 25.99 -25.28 14.09
C THR A 654 25.87 -26.30 12.96
N VAL A 655 25.84 -27.58 13.32
CA VAL A 655 25.55 -28.71 12.43
C VAL A 655 24.38 -29.48 13.06
N GLN A 656 23.48 -29.98 12.22
CA GLN A 656 22.46 -30.92 12.66
C GLN A 656 23.02 -32.34 12.65
N GLU A 657 23.14 -32.96 13.83
CA GLU A 657 23.50 -34.38 13.99
C GLU A 657 22.39 -35.08 14.80
N GLY A 658 21.73 -36.08 14.22
CA GLY A 658 20.73 -36.89 14.92
C GLY A 658 19.53 -36.11 15.48
N GLY A 659 19.12 -35.01 14.84
CA GLY A 659 17.99 -34.17 15.27
C GLY A 659 18.32 -33.15 16.38
N LYS A 660 19.59 -33.03 16.80
CA LYS A 660 20.06 -32.01 17.75
C LYS A 660 21.07 -31.06 17.08
N GLN A 661 21.01 -29.78 17.42
CA GLN A 661 22.00 -28.79 16.96
C GLN A 661 23.25 -28.87 17.83
N ARG A 662 24.41 -29.17 17.23
CA ARG A 662 25.73 -29.14 17.88
C ARG A 662 26.55 -27.97 17.34
N ILE A 663 27.31 -27.30 18.20
CA ILE A 663 28.30 -26.30 17.75
C ILE A 663 29.46 -27.03 17.07
N SER A 664 29.77 -26.60 15.85
CA SER A 664 30.81 -27.19 14.99
C SER A 664 31.92 -26.18 14.63
N GLY A 665 31.81 -24.94 15.10
CA GLY A 665 32.78 -23.88 14.86
C GLY A 665 32.30 -22.52 15.34
N LYS A 666 33.17 -21.52 15.26
CA LYS A 666 32.84 -20.11 15.59
C LYS A 666 33.39 -19.20 14.50
N LEU A 667 32.59 -18.22 14.09
CA LEU A 667 32.96 -17.21 13.09
C LEU A 667 33.08 -15.84 13.73
N GLU A 668 34.19 -15.14 13.47
CA GLU A 668 34.35 -13.71 13.76
C GLU A 668 33.94 -12.90 12.54
N LEU A 669 32.89 -12.08 12.70
CA LEU A 669 32.31 -11.30 11.63
C LEU A 669 32.23 -9.82 12.01
N SER A 670 32.26 -8.95 11.01
CA SER A 670 31.80 -7.56 11.11
C SER A 670 30.72 -7.33 10.07
N LEU A 671 29.53 -6.96 10.53
CA LEU A 671 28.41 -6.60 9.68
C LEU A 671 28.24 -5.09 9.71
N GLU A 672 28.14 -4.49 8.52
CA GLU A 672 27.82 -3.08 8.33
C GLU A 672 26.72 -2.99 7.26
N LEU A 673 25.63 -2.29 7.58
CA LEU A 673 24.52 -2.06 6.69
C LEU A 673 24.52 -0.59 6.26
N LEU A 674 24.54 -0.36 4.94
CA LEU A 674 24.59 0.96 4.34
C LEU A 674 23.37 1.19 3.45
N THR A 675 22.90 2.43 3.41
CA THR A 675 21.95 2.85 2.36
C THR A 675 22.67 2.90 1.01
N ALA A 676 21.91 2.87 -0.10
CA ALA A 676 22.49 2.99 -1.44
C ALA A 676 23.38 4.24 -1.59
N LYS A 677 22.95 5.39 -1.04
CA LYS A 677 23.71 6.64 -1.07
C LYS A 677 25.03 6.52 -0.29
N GLU A 678 25.00 6.00 0.93
CA GLU A 678 26.20 5.78 1.74
C GLU A 678 27.17 4.79 1.07
N ALA A 679 26.65 3.77 0.39
CA ALA A 679 27.46 2.77 -0.32
C ALA A 679 28.19 3.38 -1.54
N GLU A 680 27.53 4.26 -2.28
CA GLU A 680 28.12 5.03 -3.40
C GLU A 680 29.20 6.00 -2.92
N GLU A 681 28.98 6.69 -1.79
CA GLU A 681 29.97 7.60 -1.18
C GLU A 681 31.20 6.85 -0.63
N ARG A 682 31.02 5.61 -0.17
CA ARG A 682 32.08 4.77 0.41
C ARG A 682 32.26 3.46 -0.37
N PRO A 683 32.71 3.49 -1.63
CA PRO A 683 32.77 2.29 -2.46
C PRO A 683 33.76 1.25 -1.90
N ALA A 684 33.39 -0.02 -1.97
CA ALA A 684 34.20 -1.14 -1.46
C ALA A 684 34.14 -2.36 -2.41
N GLY A 685 35.31 -2.87 -2.81
CA GLY A 685 35.43 -4.09 -3.63
C GLY A 685 35.14 -5.39 -2.87
N LYS A 686 34.91 -6.49 -3.59
CA LYS A 686 34.71 -7.83 -3.00
C LYS A 686 36.04 -8.39 -2.49
N GLY A 687 36.00 -9.16 -1.41
CA GLY A 687 37.18 -9.76 -0.80
C GLY A 687 38.19 -8.72 -0.34
N ARG A 688 39.33 -8.66 -1.04
CA ARG A 688 40.43 -7.70 -0.84
C ARG A 688 40.71 -6.88 -2.10
N GLU A 689 39.81 -6.94 -3.08
CA GLU A 689 39.93 -6.25 -4.35
C GLU A 689 39.69 -4.74 -4.19
N ASP A 690 40.21 -3.97 -5.15
CA ASP A 690 40.00 -2.54 -5.19
C ASP A 690 38.54 -2.19 -5.52
N PRO A 691 37.93 -1.18 -4.87
CA PRO A 691 38.52 -0.33 -3.85
C PRO A 691 38.56 -1.00 -2.46
N ASN A 692 39.76 -1.23 -1.94
CA ASN A 692 39.97 -1.86 -0.63
C ASN A 692 39.99 -0.78 0.48
N MET A 693 38.87 -0.08 0.65
CA MET A 693 38.69 0.96 1.67
C MET A 693 37.44 0.70 2.51
N TYR A 694 37.33 1.37 3.66
CA TYR A 694 36.15 1.38 4.54
C TYR A 694 35.61 0.00 4.97
N PRO A 695 36.41 -0.85 5.66
CA PRO A 695 37.80 -0.68 6.08
C PRO A 695 38.79 -1.30 5.08
N THR A 696 40.07 -0.90 5.15
CA THR A 696 41.14 -1.55 4.39
C THR A 696 41.45 -2.92 4.98
N LEU A 697 41.37 -3.96 4.16
CA LEU A 697 41.60 -5.34 4.54
C LEU A 697 42.99 -5.80 4.10
N PRO A 698 43.96 -5.95 5.03
CA PRO A 698 45.26 -6.49 4.70
C PRO A 698 45.16 -7.99 4.41
N ALA A 699 46.14 -8.53 3.68
CA ALA A 699 46.28 -9.97 3.53
C ALA A 699 46.37 -10.64 4.93
N PRO A 700 45.71 -11.79 5.13
CA PRO A 700 45.72 -12.47 6.43
C PRO A 700 47.14 -12.96 6.75
N MET A 701 47.53 -12.82 8.01
CA MET A 701 48.79 -13.38 8.50
C MET A 701 48.65 -14.90 8.62
N ARG A 702 49.19 -15.65 7.66
CA ARG A 702 49.18 -17.12 7.66
C ARG A 702 50.61 -17.68 7.70
N PRO A 703 50.87 -18.81 8.38
CA PRO A 703 52.19 -19.43 8.41
C PRO A 703 52.67 -19.86 7.01
N GLU A 704 53.96 -19.77 6.69
CA GLU A 704 54.45 -20.10 5.33
C GLU A 704 54.11 -21.52 4.85
N TRP A 705 53.90 -22.47 5.77
CA TRP A 705 53.51 -23.85 5.45
C TRP A 705 52.05 -24.04 5.02
N SER A 706 51.22 -23.00 5.13
CA SER A 706 49.84 -22.96 4.63
C SER A 706 49.75 -22.54 3.15
N PHE A 707 50.85 -22.12 2.51
CA PHE A 707 50.84 -21.75 1.09
C PHE A 707 51.45 -22.87 0.23
N LEU A 708 50.60 -23.46 -0.62
CA LEU A 708 50.95 -24.28 -1.80
C LEU A 708 51.68 -25.61 -1.56
N TRP A 709 50.91 -26.70 -1.59
CA TRP A 709 51.42 -28.08 -1.59
C TRP A 709 52.32 -28.43 -2.78
N LEU A 710 52.24 -27.71 -3.91
CA LEU A 710 52.98 -28.00 -5.14
C LEU A 710 54.38 -27.36 -5.16
N GLN A 711 54.57 -26.21 -4.51
CA GLN A 711 55.87 -25.54 -4.51
C GLN A 711 56.90 -26.25 -3.63
N ALA A 712 56.47 -26.90 -2.55
CA ALA A 712 57.34 -27.70 -1.70
C ALA A 712 57.99 -28.89 -2.44
N PRO A 713 57.23 -29.85 -3.04
CA PRO A 713 57.79 -30.99 -3.75
C PRO A 713 58.55 -30.56 -5.02
N LEU A 714 58.09 -29.53 -5.75
CA LEU A 714 58.78 -29.00 -6.92
C LEU A 714 60.11 -28.31 -6.57
N ARG A 715 60.22 -27.63 -5.42
CA ARG A 715 61.51 -27.08 -4.94
C ARG A 715 62.47 -28.21 -4.56
N THR A 716 62.01 -29.28 -3.93
CA THR A 716 62.83 -30.50 -3.69
C THR A 716 63.20 -31.24 -4.98
N LEU A 717 62.31 -31.34 -5.97
CA LEU A 717 62.60 -31.91 -7.29
C LEU A 717 63.61 -31.06 -8.06
N ARG A 718 63.49 -29.72 -7.99
CA ARG A 718 64.41 -28.76 -8.63
C ARG A 718 65.79 -28.75 -7.98
N TYR A 719 65.89 -28.98 -6.67
CA TYR A 719 67.18 -29.01 -5.96
C TYR A 719 67.84 -30.39 -5.91
N GLY A 720 67.07 -31.48 -5.77
CA GLY A 720 67.60 -32.85 -5.63
C GLY A 720 67.79 -33.58 -6.95
N ILE A 721 66.75 -33.65 -7.78
CA ILE A 721 66.74 -34.52 -8.98
C ILE A 721 67.23 -33.74 -10.22
N TRP A 722 66.81 -32.48 -10.35
CA TRP A 722 67.15 -31.64 -11.50
C TRP A 722 68.60 -31.14 -11.50
N ARG A 723 69.38 -31.27 -10.42
CA ARG A 723 70.80 -30.85 -10.41
C ARG A 723 71.74 -31.98 -10.84
N GLN A 724 71.38 -33.23 -10.54
CA GLN A 724 72.25 -34.39 -10.70
C GLN A 724 72.01 -35.16 -12.01
N HIS A 725 70.83 -35.04 -12.64
CA HIS A 725 70.47 -35.82 -13.83
C HIS A 725 70.01 -35.01 -15.05
N ARG A 726 70.37 -33.71 -15.14
CA ARG A 726 69.94 -32.81 -16.25
C ARG A 726 70.08 -33.42 -17.63
N CYS A 727 71.25 -33.98 -17.94
CA CYS A 727 71.53 -34.54 -19.26
C CYS A 727 70.76 -35.84 -19.52
N ARG A 728 70.49 -36.66 -18.49
CA ARG A 728 69.76 -37.94 -18.67
C ARG A 728 68.27 -37.70 -18.85
N ILE A 729 67.70 -36.75 -18.09
CA ILE A 729 66.29 -36.37 -18.21
C ILE A 729 66.05 -35.66 -19.54
N SER A 730 66.93 -34.74 -19.97
CA SER A 730 66.81 -34.09 -21.28
C SER A 730 66.95 -35.09 -22.42
N LEU A 731 67.90 -36.04 -22.35
CA LEU A 731 68.07 -37.09 -23.36
C LEU A 731 66.85 -38.01 -23.42
N GLY A 732 66.31 -38.42 -22.26
CA GLY A 732 65.09 -39.24 -22.19
C GLY A 732 63.87 -38.53 -22.75
N LEU A 733 63.72 -37.22 -22.49
CA LEU A 733 62.61 -36.43 -23.03
C LEU A 733 62.70 -36.26 -24.55
N VAL A 734 63.92 -36.05 -25.08
CA VAL A 734 64.17 -35.99 -26.54
C VAL A 734 63.92 -37.34 -27.19
N LEU A 735 64.35 -38.45 -26.57
CA LEU A 735 64.09 -39.81 -27.09
C LEU A 735 62.58 -40.12 -27.11
N LEU A 736 61.86 -39.71 -26.06
CA LEU A 736 60.41 -39.91 -25.95
C LEU A 736 59.66 -39.04 -26.96
N LEU A 737 60.13 -37.81 -27.22
CA LEU A 737 59.60 -36.96 -28.28
C LEU A 737 59.85 -37.55 -29.67
N LEU A 738 61.05 -38.09 -29.93
CA LEU A 738 61.39 -38.79 -31.17
C LEU A 738 60.53 -40.04 -31.37
N LEU A 739 60.29 -40.82 -30.32
CA LEU A 739 59.41 -41.99 -30.35
C LEU A 739 57.96 -41.59 -30.64
N ALA A 740 57.47 -40.51 -30.01
CA ALA A 740 56.14 -39.98 -30.25
C ALA A 740 55.99 -39.47 -31.70
N LEU A 741 57.01 -38.79 -32.24
CA LEU A 741 57.08 -38.38 -33.65
C LEU A 741 57.10 -39.58 -34.60
N LEU A 742 57.84 -40.64 -34.26
CA LEU A 742 57.86 -41.88 -35.05
C LEU A 742 56.50 -42.57 -35.05
N LEU A 743 55.84 -42.67 -33.89
CA LEU A 743 54.51 -43.26 -33.76
C LEU A 743 53.45 -42.46 -34.54
N THR A 744 53.49 -41.13 -34.45
CA THR A 744 52.61 -40.26 -35.25
C THR A 744 52.93 -40.35 -36.74
N PHE A 745 54.19 -40.48 -37.13
CA PHE A 745 54.58 -40.72 -38.52
C PHE A 745 54.06 -42.06 -39.05
N VAL A 746 54.23 -43.16 -38.30
CA VAL A 746 53.71 -44.49 -38.68
C VAL A 746 52.19 -44.50 -38.74
N TYR A 747 51.51 -43.79 -37.83
CA TYR A 747 50.06 -43.64 -37.83
C TYR A 747 49.55 -42.78 -39.00
N ALA A 748 50.27 -41.72 -39.37
CA ALA A 748 49.87 -40.79 -40.44
C ALA A 748 50.33 -41.21 -41.85
N ALA A 749 51.35 -42.08 -41.96
CA ALA A 749 51.93 -42.50 -43.25
C ALA A 749 50.93 -43.20 -44.20
N PRO A 750 50.03 -44.10 -43.75
CA PRO A 750 49.05 -44.72 -44.65
C PRO A 750 48.07 -43.71 -45.24
N GLY A 751 47.66 -42.71 -44.46
CA GLY A 751 46.74 -41.64 -44.91
C GLY A 751 47.38 -40.68 -45.93
N TYR A 752 48.66 -40.34 -45.75
CA TYR A 752 49.36 -39.44 -46.66
C TYR A 752 49.78 -40.12 -47.98
N LEU A 753 50.13 -41.41 -47.93
CA LEU A 753 50.39 -42.22 -49.14
C LEU A 753 49.09 -42.51 -49.93
N ALA A 754 47.96 -42.72 -49.24
CA ALA A 754 46.66 -42.89 -49.89
C ALA A 754 46.17 -41.59 -50.58
N MET A 755 46.41 -40.41 -50.00
CA MET A 755 46.06 -39.13 -50.64
C MET A 755 46.88 -38.82 -51.90
N LYS A 756 48.13 -39.33 -52.01
CA LYS A 756 49.01 -39.10 -53.17
C LYS A 756 48.81 -40.10 -54.32
N LEU A 757 48.09 -41.20 -54.09
CA LEU A 757 47.77 -42.23 -55.10
C LEU A 757 46.36 -42.08 -55.70
N VAL A 758 45.47 -41.25 -55.12
CA VAL A 758 44.04 -41.19 -55.51
C VAL A 758 43.65 -39.92 -56.30
N ASN A 759 44.52 -38.94 -56.57
CA ASN A 759 44.16 -37.80 -57.45
C ASN A 759 45.34 -37.24 -58.28
N PRO A 760 45.51 -37.64 -59.56
CA PRO A 760 46.44 -37.00 -60.49
C PRO A 760 45.78 -36.02 -61.49
N LEU A 761 44.59 -35.46 -61.23
CA LEU A 761 43.87 -34.63 -62.24
C LEU A 761 43.09 -33.42 -61.67
N GLN A 762 43.77 -32.46 -61.01
CA GLN A 762 43.12 -31.18 -60.65
C GLN A 762 44.07 -29.97 -60.66
N SER A 763 44.97 -29.87 -61.64
CA SER A 763 45.77 -28.65 -61.89
C SER A 763 45.94 -28.34 -63.38
N LEU A 764 44.85 -28.41 -64.15
CA LEU A 764 44.75 -27.88 -65.51
C LEU A 764 43.59 -26.87 -65.54
N HIS A 765 43.82 -25.71 -64.93
CA HIS A 765 43.20 -24.43 -65.29
C HIS A 765 43.98 -23.31 -64.61
N LEU A 766 44.91 -22.71 -65.36
CA LEU A 766 45.33 -21.29 -65.34
C LEU A 766 46.67 -21.17 -66.07
N ALA A 767 46.62 -21.31 -67.39
CA ALA A 767 47.66 -20.81 -68.28
C ALA A 767 46.97 -20.18 -69.49
N GLY A 768 47.07 -18.85 -69.59
CA GLY A 768 46.89 -18.15 -70.86
C GLY A 768 45.79 -17.11 -70.91
N GLU A 769 45.97 -15.97 -70.25
CA GLU A 769 45.68 -14.69 -70.89
C GLU A 769 46.84 -13.72 -70.59
N ARG A 770 47.46 -13.22 -71.67
CA ARG A 770 48.42 -12.12 -71.67
C ARG A 770 47.72 -10.85 -72.17
N PRO A 771 48.23 -9.66 -71.81
CA PRO A 771 47.53 -8.39 -71.96
C PRO A 771 47.70 -7.77 -73.34
N THR A 772 46.73 -6.98 -73.79
CA THR A 772 46.83 -5.62 -74.39
C THR A 772 45.49 -5.23 -75.03
N GLY A 773 44.99 -4.03 -74.73
CA GLY A 773 43.83 -3.41 -75.40
C GLY A 773 42.94 -2.68 -74.43
#